data_AF-A0A6N0WQV3-F1
#
_entry.id   AF-A0A6N0WQV3-F1
#
_cell.length_a   1.000
_cell.length_b   1.000
_cell.length_c   1.000
_cell.angle_alpha   90.00
_cell.angle_beta   90.00
_cell.angle_gamma   90.00
#
_symmetry.space_group_name_H-M   'P 1'
#
loop_
_entity.id
_entity.type
_entity.pdbx_description
1 polymer ?
#
loop_
_entity_poly.entity_id
_entity_poly.type
_entity_poly.pdbx_seq_one_letter_code
_entity_poly.pdbx_strand_id
1 'polypeptide(L)'
;MNGKFGLLAAVLPFLLAVPAESTTASAPSESQADYKAFITALDSIARQSLNARAETVKAIDSAEKARARQEAVRMRLLALMGGLPDRKAPLNAIVTGRFEGPGLRGENIVFESLPGLKVAANFYRPADNRRVPVVLALPGHSENGKEWLAPFAVEMVGRGFAVLAIDFVGEGERLQYPDGKGGSVVGKPTLEHSMDAFPVMLLGDNLARYFINDAMRALDYLGTRDDIDPERMATYGCSGGGTIAGYLAALDSRVKAAAVACWVTDYESSIPLIGPQEAEQSIQRFVVEGFDLPDWVELAAPKPYAIVSTTEDFFPIQGAAAAYVEARQFWSLLGKPDSLQWIVGPGPHGNVIPLHDEIGEFFAGAFNVPPKAGGASADPVGPAAPRQVTPTGQVTGKIGDVTIQSINRERLRAVGFDPRVFDDGKNVARLRDRIRNLAGIEVRDRSATVPKVQLADPSASYGVERIRFASRLGEFPALKAAPASGPGPGSRAVILIGDAKVEEQMPRVKELAQAGWTVLALQARGADNPEANRSGLAGGKNILALRAILVGKTLPGITAEDILQTVDWLASQGHREVRIMASGAATVAALHAAVLDDRVSALSLENGLVSWRAAVTAPIQKNLAEVTVPGALRFYDIPVLVKAVFPRSVEIKNPTDAGGNPISINEFRKFVGKIPNNIKIMP
;
A
#
# COMPACT_ATOMS: atom_id res chain seq x y z
N MET A 1 12.60 59.75 -30.54
CA MET A 1 11.44 58.90 -30.87
C MET A 1 11.95 57.52 -31.29
N ASN A 2 11.62 56.50 -30.48
CA ASN A 2 11.44 55.06 -30.76
C ASN A 2 12.50 54.35 -31.64
N GLY A 3 13.33 53.41 -31.20
CA GLY A 3 13.14 52.33 -30.22
C GLY A 3 12.76 51.03 -30.94
N LYS A 4 13.65 50.01 -30.95
CA LYS A 4 13.33 48.58 -31.09
C LYS A 4 14.56 47.71 -30.81
N PHE A 5 14.58 47.13 -29.60
CA PHE A 5 15.44 46.04 -29.17
C PHE A 5 14.89 44.69 -29.66
N GLY A 6 15.79 43.79 -30.05
CA GLY A 6 15.50 42.39 -30.37
C GLY A 6 15.25 41.56 -29.11
N LEU A 7 14.23 40.72 -29.19
CA LEU A 7 13.58 39.99 -28.09
C LEU A 7 14.41 38.76 -27.66
N LEU A 8 14.81 38.70 -26.39
CA LEU A 8 15.17 37.46 -25.70
C LEU A 8 13.88 36.68 -25.40
N ALA A 9 13.79 35.43 -25.88
CA ALA A 9 12.74 34.50 -25.51
C ALA A 9 13.08 33.85 -24.16
N ALA A 10 12.43 34.33 -23.09
CA ALA A 10 12.40 33.66 -21.80
C ALA A 10 11.33 32.55 -21.84
N VAL A 11 11.74 31.32 -21.54
CA VAL A 11 10.84 30.19 -21.31
C VAL A 11 10.30 30.32 -19.88
N LEU A 12 9.03 30.74 -19.76
CA LEU A 12 8.27 30.79 -18.52
C LEU A 12 7.77 29.37 -18.18
N PRO A 13 7.86 28.90 -16.92
CA PRO A 13 7.15 27.69 -16.51
C PRO A 13 5.63 27.97 -16.41
N PHE A 14 4.83 27.07 -16.97
CA PHE A 14 3.36 27.07 -16.84
C PHE A 14 2.97 26.83 -15.38
N LEU A 15 2.81 27.91 -14.62
CA LEU A 15 2.01 27.94 -13.40
C LEU A 15 0.54 27.99 -13.82
N LEU A 16 -0.16 26.86 -13.76
CA LEU A 16 -1.62 26.88 -13.72
C LEU A 16 -2.03 27.47 -12.36
N ALA A 17 -2.24 28.78 -12.34
CA ALA A 17 -2.95 29.45 -11.26
C ALA A 17 -4.37 28.89 -11.22
N VAL A 18 -4.65 28.05 -10.22
CA VAL A 18 -6.03 27.73 -9.82
C VAL A 18 -6.64 29.04 -9.33
N PRO A 19 -7.76 29.54 -9.89
CA PRO A 19 -8.40 30.74 -9.37
C PRO A 19 -8.82 30.47 -7.93
N ALA A 20 -8.44 31.36 -7.02
CA ALA A 20 -8.92 31.37 -5.65
C ALA A 20 -10.42 31.70 -5.67
N GLU A 21 -11.26 30.69 -5.81
CA GLU A 21 -12.65 30.80 -5.41
C GLU A 21 -12.67 30.95 -3.89
N SER A 22 -13.25 32.05 -3.43
CA SER A 22 -13.64 32.23 -2.04
C SER A 22 -14.70 31.19 -1.69
N THR A 23 -14.26 29.98 -1.34
CA THR A 23 -15.14 28.97 -0.78
C THR A 23 -15.48 29.40 0.63
N THR A 24 -16.68 29.94 0.80
CA THR A 24 -17.35 29.80 2.09
C THR A 24 -17.49 28.30 2.29
N ALA A 25 -16.62 27.71 3.12
CA ALA A 25 -16.67 26.28 3.41
C ALA A 25 -18.05 25.99 4.02
N SER A 26 -18.94 25.38 3.23
CA SER A 26 -20.19 24.85 3.75
C SER A 26 -19.87 23.81 4.81
N ALA A 27 -20.72 23.71 5.83
CA ALA A 27 -20.57 22.68 6.85
C ALA A 27 -20.50 21.30 6.15
N PRO A 28 -19.59 20.39 6.57
CA PRO A 28 -19.45 19.08 5.94
C PRO A 28 -20.79 18.34 5.96
N SER A 29 -21.08 17.59 4.90
CA SER A 29 -22.26 16.72 4.88
C SER A 29 -22.19 15.71 6.02
N GLU A 30 -23.34 15.21 6.47
CA GLU A 30 -23.40 14.19 7.52
C GLU A 30 -22.54 12.95 7.17
N SER A 31 -22.51 12.56 5.90
CA SER A 31 -21.65 11.49 5.41
C SER A 31 -20.15 11.78 5.46
N GLN A 32 -19.73 13.03 5.26
CA GLN A 32 -18.33 13.44 5.43
C GLN A 32 -17.94 13.44 6.92
N ALA A 33 -18.87 13.80 7.80
CA ALA A 33 -18.66 13.71 9.25
C ALA A 33 -18.48 12.25 9.70
N ASP A 34 -19.29 11.32 9.17
CA ASP A 34 -19.14 9.88 9.42
C ASP A 34 -17.80 9.34 8.96
N TYR A 35 -17.40 9.67 7.73
CA TYR A 35 -16.10 9.29 7.20
C TYR A 35 -14.96 9.80 8.10
N LYS A 36 -15.03 11.08 8.50
CA LYS A 36 -14.04 11.68 9.39
C LYS A 36 -13.98 11.00 10.76
N ALA A 37 -15.13 10.68 11.35
CA ALA A 37 -15.20 9.97 12.62
C ALA A 37 -14.60 8.56 12.51
N PHE A 38 -14.89 7.86 11.41
CA PHE A 38 -14.37 6.53 11.12
C PHE A 38 -12.84 6.52 10.97
N ILE A 39 -12.26 7.40 10.15
CA ILE A 39 -10.79 7.49 10.02
C ILE A 39 -10.15 7.91 11.35
N THR A 40 -10.78 8.81 12.11
CA THR A 40 -10.27 9.22 13.44
C THR A 40 -10.22 8.03 14.40
N ALA A 41 -11.19 7.11 14.32
CA ALA A 41 -11.19 5.90 15.13
C ALA A 41 -10.06 4.93 14.73
N LEU A 42 -9.79 4.75 13.43
CA LEU A 42 -8.62 3.99 12.96
C LEU A 42 -7.31 4.63 13.43
N ASP A 43 -7.20 5.96 13.33
CA ASP A 43 -6.03 6.72 13.78
C ASP A 43 -5.85 6.63 15.30
N SER A 44 -6.93 6.46 16.07
CA SER A 44 -6.85 6.21 17.50
C SER A 44 -6.21 4.85 17.81
N ILE A 45 -6.52 3.81 17.04
CA ILE A 45 -5.87 2.49 17.18
C ILE A 45 -4.37 2.61 16.87
N ALA A 46 -4.03 3.36 15.81
CA ALA A 46 -2.64 3.67 15.49
C ALA A 46 -1.95 4.36 16.68
N ARG A 47 -2.52 5.46 17.17
CA ARG A 47 -1.96 6.24 18.28
C ARG A 47 -1.75 5.42 19.56
N GLN A 48 -2.67 4.52 19.90
CA GLN A 48 -2.49 3.62 21.05
C GLN A 48 -1.24 2.74 20.90
N SER A 49 -1.02 2.20 19.70
CA SER A 49 0.14 1.35 19.40
C SER A 49 1.44 2.16 19.38
N LEU A 50 1.41 3.37 18.81
CA LEU A 50 2.54 4.30 18.77
C LEU A 50 2.95 4.76 20.17
N ASN A 51 1.99 5.06 21.05
CA ASN A 51 2.27 5.41 22.45
C ASN A 51 2.94 4.26 23.21
N ALA A 52 2.46 3.02 23.03
CA ALA A 52 3.09 1.85 23.63
C ALA A 52 4.51 1.60 23.09
N ARG A 53 4.73 1.85 21.80
CA ARG A 53 6.04 1.81 21.14
C ARG A 53 6.98 2.87 21.72
N ALA A 54 6.52 4.11 21.90
CA ALA A 54 7.32 5.20 22.47
C ALA A 54 7.82 4.88 23.88
N GLU A 55 6.96 4.32 24.76
CA GLU A 55 7.39 3.87 26.09
C GLU A 55 8.42 2.73 26.03
N THR A 56 8.27 1.81 25.07
CA THR A 56 9.24 0.73 24.84
C THR A 56 10.61 1.28 24.42
N VAL A 57 10.64 2.27 23.52
CA VAL A 57 11.90 2.89 23.06
C VAL A 57 12.55 3.72 24.16
N LYS A 58 11.77 4.49 24.91
CA LYS A 58 12.26 5.28 26.04
C LYS A 58 12.90 4.44 27.15
N ALA A 59 12.48 3.18 27.30
CA ALA A 59 13.04 2.25 28.29
C ALA A 59 14.42 1.66 27.90
N ILE A 60 14.93 1.98 26.72
CA ILE A 60 16.24 1.52 26.24
C ILE A 60 17.32 2.44 26.79
N ASP A 61 18.15 1.93 27.68
CA ASP A 61 19.13 2.70 28.45
C ASP A 61 20.59 2.26 28.21
N SER A 62 20.81 1.33 27.29
CA SER A 62 22.12 0.72 27.06
C SER A 62 22.29 0.22 25.62
N ALA A 63 23.55 0.17 25.18
CA ALA A 63 23.93 -0.39 23.88
C ALA A 63 23.45 -1.84 23.69
N GLU A 64 23.44 -2.65 24.76
CA GLU A 64 22.97 -4.03 24.71
C GLU A 64 21.48 -4.11 24.38
N LYS A 65 20.63 -3.37 25.11
CA LYS A 65 19.18 -3.30 24.85
C LYS A 65 18.88 -2.72 23.47
N ALA A 66 19.64 -1.71 23.03
CA ALA A 66 19.50 -1.13 21.69
C ALA A 66 19.76 -2.19 20.61
N ARG A 67 20.85 -2.96 20.71
CA ARG A 67 21.15 -4.05 19.76
C ARG A 67 20.11 -5.17 19.80
N ALA A 68 19.64 -5.54 20.98
CA ALA A 68 18.59 -6.54 21.13
C ALA A 68 17.28 -6.10 20.46
N ARG A 69 16.90 -4.82 20.61
CA ARG A 69 15.76 -4.23 19.89
C ARG A 69 15.98 -4.28 18.38
N GLN A 70 17.14 -3.85 17.88
CA GLN A 70 17.42 -3.86 16.44
C GLN A 70 17.22 -5.25 15.84
N GLU A 71 17.65 -6.31 16.53
CA GLU A 71 17.45 -7.67 16.05
C GLU A 71 15.99 -8.10 16.09
N ALA A 72 15.27 -7.83 17.18
CA ALA A 72 13.85 -8.15 17.30
C ALA A 72 12.99 -7.43 16.24
N VAL A 73 13.22 -6.12 16.05
CA VAL A 73 12.53 -5.30 15.06
C VAL A 73 12.84 -5.81 13.65
N ARG A 74 14.12 -6.07 13.31
CA ARG A 74 14.52 -6.62 12.00
C ARG A 74 13.81 -7.93 11.70
N MET A 75 13.83 -8.89 12.62
CA MET A 75 13.16 -10.18 12.44
C MET A 75 11.65 -10.01 12.21
N ARG A 76 11.00 -9.15 13.00
CA ARG A 76 9.55 -8.96 12.89
C ARG A 76 9.16 -8.25 11.59
N LEU A 77 9.87 -7.21 11.18
CA LEU A 77 9.62 -6.49 9.92
C LEU A 77 9.81 -7.41 8.70
N LEU A 78 10.87 -8.22 8.68
CA LEU A 78 11.05 -9.23 7.64
C LEU A 78 9.89 -10.23 7.63
N ALA A 79 9.41 -10.68 8.78
CA ALA A 79 8.27 -11.59 8.86
C ALA A 79 6.97 -10.96 8.32
N LEU A 80 6.71 -9.67 8.63
CA LEU A 80 5.53 -8.97 8.13
C LEU A 80 5.54 -8.84 6.61
N MET A 81 6.70 -8.62 5.97
CA MET A 81 6.83 -8.57 4.51
C MET A 81 6.79 -9.95 3.83
N GLY A 82 6.74 -11.04 4.60
CA GLY A 82 6.83 -12.41 4.10
C GLY A 82 8.26 -12.86 3.75
N GLY A 83 9.26 -12.22 4.34
CA GLY A 83 10.69 -12.41 4.08
C GLY A 83 11.15 -11.72 2.79
N LEU A 84 12.46 -11.76 2.54
CA LEU A 84 13.04 -11.33 1.27
C LEU A 84 13.16 -12.51 0.29
N PRO A 85 13.13 -12.28 -1.03
CA PRO A 85 13.46 -13.31 -2.01
C PRO A 85 14.87 -13.91 -1.83
N ASP A 86 15.08 -15.14 -2.34
CA ASP A 86 16.42 -15.74 -2.40
C ASP A 86 17.27 -15.05 -3.47
N ARG A 87 18.51 -14.68 -3.10
CA ARG A 87 19.46 -13.94 -3.94
C ARG A 87 20.59 -14.81 -4.51
N LYS A 88 20.52 -16.14 -4.38
CA LYS A 88 21.56 -17.06 -4.88
C LYS A 88 21.67 -17.13 -6.40
N ALA A 89 20.62 -16.73 -7.12
CA ALA A 89 20.64 -16.74 -8.58
C ALA A 89 21.74 -15.80 -9.13
N PRO A 90 22.38 -16.14 -10.27
CA PRO A 90 23.37 -15.25 -10.90
C PRO A 90 22.72 -13.92 -11.32
N LEU A 91 23.53 -12.85 -11.34
CA LEU A 91 23.07 -11.52 -11.75
C LEU A 91 22.81 -11.42 -13.25
N ASN A 92 23.45 -12.24 -14.09
CA ASN A 92 23.36 -12.17 -15.55
C ASN A 92 23.46 -10.72 -16.08
N ALA A 93 24.40 -9.94 -15.52
CA ALA A 93 24.55 -8.53 -15.81
C ALA A 93 25.17 -8.31 -17.19
N ILE A 94 24.62 -7.37 -17.95
CA ILE A 94 25.04 -7.03 -19.31
C ILE A 94 25.13 -5.51 -19.44
N VAL A 95 26.26 -5.02 -19.97
CA VAL A 95 26.39 -3.62 -20.40
C VAL A 95 25.81 -3.51 -21.80
N THR A 96 24.72 -2.76 -21.95
CA THR A 96 24.00 -2.58 -23.21
C THR A 96 24.44 -1.34 -23.99
N GLY A 97 25.09 -0.40 -23.30
CA GLY A 97 25.55 0.86 -23.89
C GLY A 97 26.56 1.57 -22.99
N ARG A 98 27.23 2.56 -23.56
CA ARG A 98 28.16 3.45 -22.86
C ARG A 98 27.90 4.88 -23.28
N PHE A 99 28.12 5.82 -22.38
CA PHE A 99 28.01 7.25 -22.63
C PHE A 99 29.13 8.01 -21.93
N GLU A 100 29.44 9.21 -22.39
CA GLU A 100 30.49 10.06 -21.83
C GLU A 100 29.98 11.49 -21.62
N GLY A 101 30.59 12.20 -20.69
CA GLY A 101 30.37 13.61 -20.43
C GLY A 101 31.63 14.25 -19.85
N PRO A 102 31.64 15.57 -19.57
CA PRO A 102 32.79 16.24 -19.00
C PRO A 102 33.23 15.59 -17.67
N GLY A 103 34.42 14.96 -17.67
CA GLY A 103 34.99 14.29 -16.48
C GLY A 103 34.30 12.98 -16.07
N LEU A 104 33.32 12.50 -16.85
CA LEU A 104 32.45 11.39 -16.50
C LEU A 104 32.38 10.34 -17.61
N ARG A 105 32.36 9.06 -17.21
CA ARG A 105 32.01 7.93 -18.07
C ARG A 105 30.83 7.19 -17.46
N GLY A 106 29.95 6.68 -18.32
CA GLY A 106 28.81 5.92 -17.88
C GLY A 106 28.53 4.67 -18.70
N GLU A 107 27.81 3.74 -18.08
CA GLU A 107 27.40 2.45 -18.63
C GLU A 107 25.89 2.27 -18.43
N ASN A 108 25.21 1.81 -19.48
CA ASN A 108 23.84 1.33 -19.40
C ASN A 108 23.88 -0.16 -19.11
N ILE A 109 23.22 -0.59 -18.05
CA ILE A 109 23.34 -1.95 -17.52
C ILE A 109 21.95 -2.54 -17.34
N VAL A 110 21.81 -3.82 -17.68
CA VAL A 110 20.68 -4.64 -17.25
C VAL A 110 21.21 -5.81 -16.44
N PHE A 111 20.58 -6.12 -15.31
CA PHE A 111 20.89 -7.31 -14.50
C PHE A 111 19.60 -7.95 -13.96
N GLU A 112 19.71 -9.15 -13.40
CA GLU A 112 18.61 -9.91 -12.82
C GLU A 112 18.59 -9.79 -11.29
N SER A 113 17.47 -9.27 -10.77
CA SER A 113 17.22 -9.26 -9.32
C SER A 113 16.59 -10.57 -8.83
N LEU A 114 15.83 -11.24 -9.70
CA LEU A 114 15.35 -12.61 -9.60
C LEU A 114 15.50 -13.29 -10.97
N PRO A 115 15.49 -14.63 -11.06
CA PRO A 115 15.59 -15.32 -12.34
C PRO A 115 14.63 -14.71 -13.39
N GLY A 116 15.21 -14.13 -14.42
CA GLY A 116 14.50 -13.43 -15.51
C GLY A 116 13.89 -12.06 -15.18
N LEU A 117 13.74 -11.66 -13.91
CA LEU A 117 13.25 -10.32 -13.54
C LEU A 117 14.38 -9.31 -13.69
N LYS A 118 14.29 -8.51 -14.75
CA LYS A 118 15.34 -7.55 -15.13
C LYS A 118 15.21 -6.22 -14.37
N VAL A 119 16.36 -5.65 -14.02
CA VAL A 119 16.54 -4.29 -13.49
C VAL A 119 17.40 -3.51 -14.47
N ALA A 120 16.86 -2.40 -14.98
CA ALA A 120 17.60 -1.44 -15.80
C ALA A 120 18.32 -0.43 -14.90
N ALA A 121 19.57 -0.11 -15.24
CA ALA A 121 20.41 0.75 -14.43
C ALA A 121 21.36 1.61 -15.29
N ASN A 122 21.69 2.80 -14.78
CA ASN A 122 22.78 3.62 -15.30
C ASN A 122 23.87 3.71 -14.24
N PHE A 123 25.09 3.36 -14.62
CA PHE A 123 26.28 3.52 -13.79
C PHE A 123 27.06 4.73 -14.29
N TYR A 124 27.40 5.63 -13.37
CA TYR A 124 28.16 6.86 -13.62
C TYR A 124 29.42 6.81 -12.79
N ARG A 125 30.56 7.20 -13.36
CA ARG A 125 31.83 7.27 -12.62
C ARG A 125 32.72 8.39 -13.14
N PRO A 126 33.71 8.83 -12.33
CA PRO A 126 34.79 9.66 -12.83
C PRO A 126 35.49 8.96 -14.00
N ALA A 127 35.93 9.74 -15.00
CA ALA A 127 36.57 9.22 -16.21
C ALA A 127 37.97 8.61 -15.98
N ASP A 128 38.56 8.85 -14.81
CA ASP A 128 39.79 8.20 -14.36
C ASP A 128 39.55 6.70 -14.04
N ASN A 129 40.62 5.93 -13.84
CA ASN A 129 40.55 4.48 -13.58
C ASN A 129 40.73 4.13 -12.09
N ARG A 130 40.70 5.10 -11.18
CA ARG A 130 40.85 4.79 -9.75
C ARG A 130 39.63 4.04 -9.24
N ARG A 131 39.87 3.29 -8.16
CA ARG A 131 38.81 2.72 -7.33
C ARG A 131 38.15 3.83 -6.52
N VAL A 132 36.82 3.89 -6.53
CA VAL A 132 36.06 5.00 -5.93
C VAL A 132 34.99 4.50 -4.96
N PRO A 133 34.60 5.31 -3.96
CA PRO A 133 33.34 5.09 -3.24
C PRO A 133 32.16 5.17 -4.20
N VAL A 134 31.04 4.54 -3.83
CA VAL A 134 29.84 4.51 -4.68
C VAL A 134 28.58 4.85 -3.90
N VAL A 135 27.64 5.54 -4.55
CA VAL A 135 26.27 5.73 -4.06
C VAL A 135 25.31 4.94 -4.93
N LEU A 136 24.54 4.03 -4.33
CA LEU A 136 23.34 3.48 -4.96
C LEU A 136 22.20 4.51 -4.81
N ALA A 137 21.87 5.17 -5.92
CA ALA A 137 20.83 6.19 -5.99
C ALA A 137 19.49 5.55 -6.41
N LEU A 138 18.44 5.84 -5.65
CA LEU A 138 17.12 5.22 -5.78
C LEU A 138 16.07 6.29 -6.11
N PRO A 139 15.32 6.15 -7.22
CA PRO A 139 14.37 7.17 -7.66
C PRO A 139 13.14 7.20 -6.75
N GLY A 140 12.52 8.37 -6.62
CA GLY A 140 11.13 8.47 -6.14
C GLY A 140 10.15 8.02 -7.23
N HIS A 141 8.84 8.14 -6.98
CA HIS A 141 7.76 7.74 -7.90
C HIS A 141 7.73 8.55 -9.20
N SER A 142 8.71 8.33 -10.07
CA SER A 142 8.92 9.09 -11.29
C SER A 142 8.73 8.22 -12.53
N GLU A 143 7.97 8.73 -13.51
CA GLU A 143 7.74 8.02 -14.77
C GLU A 143 9.05 7.76 -15.55
N ASN A 144 10.06 8.64 -15.39
CA ASN A 144 11.37 8.46 -16.00
C ASN A 144 12.38 7.67 -15.12
N GLY A 145 11.95 7.18 -13.95
CA GLY A 145 12.74 6.32 -13.07
C GLY A 145 14.15 6.84 -12.78
N LYS A 146 15.16 6.01 -13.04
CA LYS A 146 16.58 6.29 -12.82
C LYS A 146 17.10 7.57 -13.49
N GLU A 147 16.47 8.01 -14.58
CA GLU A 147 16.89 9.23 -15.29
C GLU A 147 16.68 10.49 -14.43
N TRP A 148 15.70 10.48 -13.52
CA TRP A 148 15.49 11.56 -12.55
C TRP A 148 16.72 11.82 -11.66
N LEU A 149 17.54 10.79 -11.43
CA LEU A 149 18.73 10.85 -10.59
C LEU A 149 19.98 11.33 -11.33
N ALA A 150 19.91 11.54 -12.64
CA ALA A 150 21.09 11.87 -13.43
C ALA A 150 21.79 13.18 -12.98
N PRO A 151 21.07 14.26 -12.60
CA PRO A 151 21.71 15.45 -12.03
C PRO A 151 22.45 15.18 -10.71
N PHE A 152 21.88 14.36 -9.82
CA PHE A 152 22.54 13.93 -8.59
C PHE A 152 23.79 13.10 -8.90
N ALA A 153 23.69 12.17 -9.86
CA ALA A 153 24.81 11.33 -10.27
C ALA A 153 26.01 12.14 -10.77
N VAL A 154 25.75 13.16 -11.58
CA VAL A 154 26.80 14.05 -12.10
C VAL A 154 27.47 14.86 -10.98
N GLU A 155 26.69 15.40 -10.05
CA GLU A 155 27.22 16.15 -8.90
C GLU A 155 28.14 15.26 -8.04
N MET A 156 27.70 14.03 -7.74
CA MET A 156 28.50 13.07 -6.97
C MET A 156 29.76 12.61 -7.71
N VAL A 157 29.70 12.44 -9.04
CA VAL A 157 30.89 12.14 -9.85
C VAL A 157 31.90 13.28 -9.82
N GLY A 158 31.45 14.53 -9.85
CA GLY A 158 32.30 15.70 -9.64
C GLY A 158 33.00 15.72 -8.28
N ARG A 159 32.44 15.03 -7.28
CA ARG A 159 33.02 14.84 -5.93
C ARG A 159 33.88 13.58 -5.82
N GLY A 160 34.02 12.81 -6.90
CA GLY A 160 34.85 11.62 -6.94
C GLY A 160 34.18 10.33 -6.48
N PHE A 161 32.84 10.28 -6.49
CA PHE A 161 32.05 9.08 -6.27
C PHE A 161 31.62 8.45 -7.60
N ALA A 162 31.46 7.13 -7.63
CA ALA A 162 30.59 6.50 -8.61
C ALA A 162 29.12 6.56 -8.14
N VAL A 163 28.18 6.46 -9.07
CA VAL A 163 26.75 6.35 -8.78
C VAL A 163 26.15 5.24 -9.63
N LEU A 164 25.35 4.37 -9.01
CA LEU A 164 24.47 3.44 -9.72
C LEU A 164 23.03 3.88 -9.48
N ALA A 165 22.31 4.25 -10.54
CA ALA A 165 20.89 4.55 -10.49
C ALA A 165 20.10 3.39 -11.11
N ILE A 166 19.04 2.91 -10.46
CA ILE A 166 18.22 1.78 -10.93
C ILE A 166 16.77 2.20 -11.11
N ASP A 167 16.07 1.59 -12.07
CA ASP A 167 14.62 1.69 -12.16
C ASP A 167 13.98 0.73 -11.16
N PHE A 168 12.94 1.18 -10.45
CA PHE A 168 12.07 0.29 -9.69
C PHE A 168 10.98 -0.33 -10.56
N VAL A 169 10.33 -1.37 -10.04
CA VAL A 169 9.16 -1.96 -10.69
C VAL A 169 8.08 -0.89 -10.86
N GLY A 170 7.51 -0.77 -12.06
CA GLY A 170 6.49 0.23 -12.37
C GLY A 170 7.03 1.62 -12.73
N GLU A 171 8.35 1.77 -12.85
CA GLU A 171 9.02 3.03 -13.18
C GLU A 171 10.00 2.86 -14.34
N GLY A 172 10.26 3.96 -15.06
CA GLY A 172 11.26 4.00 -16.13
C GLY A 172 11.05 2.89 -17.15
N GLU A 173 12.07 2.04 -17.32
CA GLU A 173 12.04 0.92 -18.28
C GLU A 173 11.41 -0.36 -17.69
N ARG A 174 10.73 -0.32 -16.55
CA ARG A 174 10.23 -1.51 -15.84
C ARG A 174 8.72 -1.46 -15.58
N LEU A 175 7.95 -0.90 -16.50
CA LEU A 175 6.49 -0.90 -16.41
C LEU A 175 5.97 -2.34 -16.31
N GLN A 176 5.00 -2.56 -15.44
CA GLN A 176 4.31 -3.84 -15.28
C GLN A 176 3.07 -3.91 -16.16
N TYR A 177 2.54 -2.76 -16.58
CA TYR A 177 1.33 -2.62 -17.37
C TYR A 177 1.57 -1.78 -18.65
N PRO A 178 2.52 -2.14 -19.53
CA PRO A 178 2.90 -1.30 -20.67
C PRO A 178 1.77 -1.10 -21.67
N ASP A 179 1.61 0.13 -22.19
CA ASP A 179 0.61 0.50 -23.20
C ASP A 179 1.10 0.37 -24.66
N GLY A 180 2.36 -0.05 -24.84
CA GLY A 180 3.03 -0.18 -26.14
C GLY A 180 3.50 1.15 -26.75
N LYS A 181 3.33 2.27 -26.05
CA LYS A 181 3.71 3.64 -26.46
C LYS A 181 4.69 4.30 -25.49
N GLY A 182 5.24 3.54 -24.54
CA GLY A 182 6.17 4.02 -23.52
C GLY A 182 5.48 4.52 -22.25
N GLY A 183 4.18 4.27 -22.09
CA GLY A 183 3.41 4.56 -20.89
C GLY A 183 2.73 3.31 -20.32
N SER A 184 1.91 3.52 -19.30
CA SER A 184 1.17 2.47 -18.61
C SER A 184 -0.32 2.54 -18.87
N VAL A 185 -0.97 1.40 -19.07
CA VAL A 185 -2.44 1.33 -19.20
C VAL A 185 -3.18 1.53 -17.87
N VAL A 186 -2.48 1.40 -16.73
CA VAL A 186 -3.10 1.60 -15.41
C VAL A 186 -2.83 3.00 -14.85
N GLY A 187 -1.73 3.65 -15.23
CA GLY A 187 -1.44 5.05 -14.90
C GLY A 187 -0.03 5.28 -14.37
N LYS A 188 0.13 6.28 -13.50
CA LYS A 188 1.43 6.67 -12.93
C LYS A 188 2.02 5.60 -11.99
N PRO A 189 3.32 5.66 -11.66
CA PRO A 189 4.00 4.63 -10.85
C PRO A 189 3.28 4.27 -9.55
N THR A 190 2.80 5.25 -8.78
CA THR A 190 2.07 5.01 -7.52
C THR A 190 0.83 4.11 -7.70
N LEU A 191 0.17 4.20 -8.86
CA LEU A 191 -0.97 3.34 -9.19
C LEU A 191 -0.50 1.95 -9.67
N GLU A 192 0.58 1.83 -10.45
CA GLU A 192 1.18 0.51 -10.76
C GLU A 192 1.54 -0.24 -9.47
N HIS A 193 2.16 0.45 -8.51
CA HIS A 193 2.54 -0.15 -7.23
C HIS A 193 1.30 -0.62 -6.45
N SER A 194 0.26 0.21 -6.39
CA SER A 194 -1.01 -0.17 -5.73
C SER A 194 -1.66 -1.38 -6.40
N MET A 195 -1.64 -1.44 -7.74
CA MET A 195 -2.19 -2.55 -8.51
C MET A 195 -1.47 -3.87 -8.22
N ASP A 196 -0.13 -3.86 -8.15
CA ASP A 196 0.66 -5.05 -7.83
C ASP A 196 0.62 -5.43 -6.35
N ALA A 197 0.44 -4.46 -5.45
CA ALA A 197 0.53 -4.72 -4.03
C ALA A 197 -0.60 -5.58 -3.48
N PHE A 198 -1.85 -5.40 -3.90
CA PHE A 198 -2.96 -6.19 -3.35
C PHE A 198 -2.89 -7.69 -3.69
N PRO A 199 -2.54 -8.10 -4.93
CA PRO A 199 -2.19 -9.49 -5.23
C PRO A 199 -1.07 -10.04 -4.36
N VAL A 200 -0.02 -9.25 -4.10
CA VAL A 200 1.10 -9.64 -3.21
C VAL A 200 0.63 -9.80 -1.76
N MET A 201 -0.20 -8.88 -1.27
CA MET A 201 -0.79 -8.93 0.08
C MET A 201 -1.68 -10.15 0.27
N LEU A 202 -2.49 -10.54 -0.73
CA LEU A 202 -3.33 -11.75 -0.65
C LEU A 202 -2.49 -13.02 -0.41
N LEU A 203 -1.27 -13.07 -0.95
CA LEU A 203 -0.30 -14.16 -0.75
C LEU A 203 0.43 -14.08 0.62
N GLY A 204 0.18 -13.02 1.40
CA GLY A 204 0.75 -12.78 2.73
C GLY A 204 2.13 -12.14 2.71
N ASP A 205 2.47 -11.50 1.61
CA ASP A 205 3.73 -10.79 1.40
C ASP A 205 3.48 -9.29 1.29
N ASN A 206 4.53 -8.47 1.24
CA ASN A 206 4.41 -7.04 0.94
C ASN A 206 5.24 -6.69 -0.30
N LEU A 207 4.77 -5.73 -1.11
CA LEU A 207 5.45 -5.30 -2.34
C LEU A 207 6.88 -4.78 -2.08
N ALA A 208 7.13 -4.15 -0.93
CA ALA A 208 8.44 -3.64 -0.50
C ALA A 208 9.56 -4.68 -0.63
N ARG A 209 9.25 -5.97 -0.44
CA ARG A 209 10.24 -7.06 -0.54
C ARG A 209 10.95 -7.10 -1.89
N TYR A 210 10.26 -6.72 -2.98
CA TYR A 210 10.81 -6.75 -4.32
C TYR A 210 11.69 -5.52 -4.57
N PHE A 211 11.25 -4.34 -4.11
CA PHE A 211 12.05 -3.12 -4.15
C PHE A 211 13.36 -3.26 -3.35
N ILE A 212 13.27 -3.77 -2.11
CA ILE A 212 14.44 -4.05 -1.28
C ILE A 212 15.37 -5.06 -1.96
N ASN A 213 14.80 -6.12 -2.56
CA ASN A 213 15.60 -7.12 -3.27
C ASN A 213 16.32 -6.52 -4.47
N ASP A 214 15.64 -5.72 -5.28
CA ASP A 214 16.24 -5.04 -6.44
C ASP A 214 17.44 -4.18 -6.00
N ALA A 215 17.28 -3.40 -4.92
CA ALA A 215 18.35 -2.59 -4.36
C ALA A 215 19.52 -3.44 -3.78
N MET A 216 19.22 -4.54 -3.07
CA MET A 216 20.25 -5.46 -2.58
C MET A 216 21.01 -6.17 -3.71
N ARG A 217 20.32 -6.46 -4.82
CA ARG A 217 20.92 -7.04 -6.04
C ARG A 217 21.76 -6.03 -6.81
N ALA A 218 21.40 -4.74 -6.75
CA ALA A 218 22.26 -3.66 -7.24
C ALA A 218 23.58 -3.59 -6.45
N LEU A 219 23.53 -3.77 -5.12
CA LEU A 219 24.75 -3.90 -4.29
C LEU A 219 25.55 -5.18 -4.63
N ASP A 220 24.89 -6.29 -4.95
CA ASP A 220 25.59 -7.49 -5.44
C ASP A 220 26.37 -7.18 -6.72
N TYR A 221 25.74 -6.48 -7.68
CA TYR A 221 26.40 -6.04 -8.91
C TYR A 221 27.59 -5.11 -8.64
N LEU A 222 27.43 -4.10 -7.79
CA LEU A 222 28.53 -3.22 -7.38
C LEU A 222 29.68 -4.01 -6.74
N GLY A 223 29.40 -5.07 -5.99
CA GLY A 223 30.42 -5.95 -5.41
C GLY A 223 31.21 -6.77 -6.43
N THR A 224 30.72 -6.91 -7.67
CA THR A 224 31.45 -7.59 -8.76
C THR A 224 32.47 -6.71 -9.46
N ARG A 225 32.43 -5.39 -9.22
CA ARG A 225 33.27 -4.42 -9.92
C ARG A 225 34.60 -4.18 -9.20
N ASP A 226 35.69 -4.21 -9.95
CA ASP A 226 37.05 -3.94 -9.46
C ASP A 226 37.30 -2.44 -9.22
N ASP A 227 36.55 -1.59 -9.92
CA ASP A 227 36.62 -0.14 -9.83
C ASP A 227 35.79 0.48 -8.67
N ILE A 228 35.09 -0.34 -7.89
CA ILE A 228 34.32 0.09 -6.72
C ILE A 228 34.96 -0.38 -5.43
N ASP A 229 34.97 0.50 -4.43
CA ASP A 229 35.36 0.17 -3.06
C ASP A 229 34.18 -0.39 -2.24
N PRO A 230 34.18 -1.69 -1.88
CA PRO A 230 33.10 -2.33 -1.15
C PRO A 230 32.99 -1.85 0.30
N GLU A 231 34.03 -1.24 0.86
CA GLU A 231 33.97 -0.64 2.20
C GLU A 231 33.47 0.81 2.17
N ARG A 232 33.14 1.34 0.99
CA ARG A 232 32.60 2.70 0.82
C ARG A 232 31.40 2.72 -0.12
N MET A 233 30.42 1.86 0.17
CA MET A 233 29.12 1.84 -0.49
C MET A 233 28.08 2.61 0.34
N ALA A 234 27.45 3.60 -0.27
CA ALA A 234 26.37 4.38 0.31
C ALA A 234 25.05 4.19 -0.45
N THR A 235 23.94 4.64 0.14
CA THR A 235 22.65 4.72 -0.56
C THR A 235 22.03 6.11 -0.41
N TYR A 236 21.36 6.56 -1.45
CA TYR A 236 20.61 7.80 -1.48
C TYR A 236 19.27 7.57 -2.17
N GLY A 237 18.22 8.24 -1.69
CA GLY A 237 16.95 8.29 -2.40
C GLY A 237 16.02 9.37 -1.85
N CYS A 238 15.02 9.71 -2.65
CA CYS A 238 14.01 10.71 -2.32
C CYS A 238 12.60 10.12 -2.44
N SER A 239 11.68 10.45 -1.51
CA SER A 239 10.28 9.99 -1.55
C SER A 239 10.19 8.45 -1.50
N GLY A 240 9.56 7.80 -2.49
CA GLY A 240 9.61 6.33 -2.66
C GLY A 240 11.04 5.77 -2.63
N GLY A 241 12.00 6.43 -3.29
CA GLY A 241 13.41 6.07 -3.23
C GLY A 241 14.03 6.30 -1.86
N GLY A 242 13.55 7.30 -1.11
CA GLY A 242 13.91 7.53 0.29
C GLY A 242 13.47 6.38 1.17
N THR A 243 12.25 5.88 0.96
CA THR A 243 11.74 4.67 1.64
C THR A 243 12.69 3.50 1.43
N ILE A 244 13.03 3.19 0.18
CA ILE A 244 13.85 2.02 -0.12
C ILE A 244 15.30 2.23 0.34
N ALA A 245 15.83 3.46 0.27
CA ALA A 245 17.15 3.80 0.82
C ALA A 245 17.19 3.57 2.35
N GLY A 246 16.14 3.97 3.07
CA GLY A 246 15.98 3.71 4.50
C GLY A 246 15.90 2.21 4.82
N TYR A 247 15.07 1.45 4.08
CA TYR A 247 14.97 0.00 4.24
C TYR A 247 16.29 -0.71 3.95
N LEU A 248 16.99 -0.29 2.89
CA LEU A 248 18.29 -0.86 2.52
C LEU A 248 19.35 -0.56 3.58
N ALA A 249 19.40 0.67 4.10
CA ALA A 249 20.31 1.05 5.18
C ALA A 249 20.08 0.23 6.45
N ALA A 250 18.83 -0.11 6.77
CA ALA A 250 18.43 -0.93 7.91
C ALA A 250 18.75 -2.43 7.75
N LEU A 251 18.66 -2.95 6.53
CA LEU A 251 18.65 -4.40 6.25
C LEU A 251 19.91 -4.94 5.59
N ASP A 252 20.73 -4.11 4.93
CA ASP A 252 21.97 -4.54 4.27
C ASP A 252 23.21 -3.94 4.94
N SER A 253 24.11 -4.80 5.42
CA SER A 253 25.34 -4.40 6.12
C SER A 253 26.43 -3.83 5.20
N ARG A 254 26.28 -4.00 3.88
CA ARG A 254 27.19 -3.42 2.88
C ARG A 254 26.99 -1.92 2.74
N VAL A 255 25.77 -1.41 2.99
CA VAL A 255 25.53 0.03 3.08
C VAL A 255 26.23 0.58 4.32
N LYS A 256 27.23 1.44 4.08
CA LYS A 256 28.06 2.07 5.11
C LYS A 256 27.61 3.49 5.46
N ALA A 257 26.90 4.17 4.56
CA ALA A 257 26.29 5.48 4.81
C ALA A 257 24.96 5.62 4.03
N ALA A 258 24.02 6.41 4.55
CA ALA A 258 22.74 6.64 3.88
C ALA A 258 22.28 8.10 3.99
N ALA A 259 21.72 8.64 2.91
CA ALA A 259 21.00 9.91 2.93
C ALA A 259 19.58 9.69 2.41
N VAL A 260 18.59 9.96 3.25
CA VAL A 260 17.20 9.58 3.01
C VAL A 260 16.33 10.83 2.99
N ALA A 261 15.87 11.20 1.80
CA ALA A 261 15.18 12.45 1.55
C ALA A 261 13.66 12.30 1.43
N CYS A 262 12.93 13.28 1.98
CA CYS A 262 11.49 13.46 1.76
C CYS A 262 10.66 12.19 2.07
N TRP A 263 10.97 11.49 3.17
CA TRP A 263 10.25 10.29 3.61
C TRP A 263 10.17 10.15 5.13
N VAL A 264 11.31 10.28 5.82
CA VAL A 264 11.36 10.10 7.28
C VAL A 264 10.50 11.16 7.97
N THR A 265 9.47 10.69 8.65
CA THR A 265 8.58 11.44 9.55
C THR A 265 8.19 10.49 10.70
N ASP A 266 7.03 10.67 11.31
CA ASP A 266 6.39 9.69 12.18
C ASP A 266 4.91 9.48 11.78
N TYR A 267 4.33 8.36 12.22
CA TYR A 267 2.92 8.07 11.94
C TYR A 267 1.95 8.86 12.83
N GLU A 268 2.40 9.38 13.97
CA GLU A 268 1.58 10.25 14.82
C GLU A 268 1.20 11.55 14.09
N SER A 269 2.15 12.11 13.32
CA SER A 269 2.01 13.32 12.51
C SER A 269 1.41 13.02 11.13
N SER A 270 1.88 11.97 10.44
CA SER A 270 1.53 11.75 9.03
C SER A 270 0.16 11.11 8.80
N ILE A 271 -0.27 10.13 9.62
CA ILE A 271 -1.56 9.45 9.41
C ILE A 271 -2.75 10.42 9.47
N PRO A 272 -2.84 11.33 10.47
CA PRO A 272 -3.95 12.28 10.53
C PRO A 272 -3.91 13.34 9.43
N LEU A 273 -2.72 13.70 8.93
CA LEU A 273 -2.56 14.79 7.95
C LEU A 273 -2.71 14.32 6.50
N ILE A 274 -1.95 13.30 6.12
CA ILE A 274 -1.83 12.82 4.73
C ILE A 274 -2.26 11.36 4.57
N GLY A 275 -2.44 10.62 5.66
CA GLY A 275 -2.75 9.19 5.64
C GLY A 275 -1.52 8.30 5.40
N PRO A 276 -1.74 6.99 5.23
CA PRO A 276 -0.68 6.07 4.84
C PRO A 276 -0.17 6.38 3.43
N GLN A 277 1.11 6.09 3.18
CA GLN A 277 1.72 6.20 1.86
C GLN A 277 1.41 4.95 1.00
N GLU A 278 1.97 4.89 -0.21
CA GLU A 278 1.79 3.79 -1.15
C GLU A 278 2.16 2.42 -0.57
N ALA A 279 1.74 1.35 -1.23
CA ALA A 279 1.68 0.02 -0.62
C ALA A 279 3.04 -0.62 -0.30
N GLU A 280 4.11 -0.24 -0.99
CA GLU A 280 5.51 -0.57 -0.67
C GLU A 280 6.04 0.20 0.55
N GLN A 281 5.35 1.27 0.97
CA GLN A 281 5.63 2.03 2.19
C GLN A 281 4.68 1.63 3.34
N SER A 282 3.56 0.97 3.00
CA SER A 282 2.52 0.53 3.93
C SER A 282 2.57 -0.98 4.17
N ILE A 283 3.48 -1.42 5.03
CA ILE A 283 3.59 -2.82 5.43
C ILE A 283 2.39 -3.23 6.28
N GLN A 284 1.75 -4.36 5.95
CA GLN A 284 0.59 -4.85 6.68
C GLN A 284 0.87 -5.01 8.17
N ARG A 285 -0.08 -4.55 8.99
CA ARG A 285 -0.04 -4.57 10.47
C ARG A 285 1.13 -3.80 11.09
N PHE A 286 1.90 -3.02 10.33
CA PHE A 286 3.12 -2.38 10.82
C PHE A 286 2.89 -1.59 12.12
N VAL A 287 1.85 -0.76 12.17
CA VAL A 287 1.58 0.09 13.33
C VAL A 287 1.07 -0.72 14.53
N VAL A 288 0.12 -1.64 14.33
CA VAL A 288 -0.43 -2.46 15.43
C VAL A 288 0.58 -3.46 16.00
N GLU A 289 1.65 -3.75 15.27
CA GLU A 289 2.78 -4.56 15.74
C GLU A 289 3.82 -3.74 16.51
N GLY A 290 3.53 -2.45 16.75
CA GLY A 290 4.37 -1.56 17.55
C GLY A 290 5.56 -1.01 16.78
N PHE A 291 5.37 -0.70 15.49
CA PHE A 291 6.38 -0.03 14.66
C PHE A 291 5.92 1.34 14.17
N ASP A 292 6.90 2.22 14.02
CA ASP A 292 6.80 3.54 13.41
C ASP A 292 7.95 3.75 12.41
N LEU A 293 7.88 4.79 11.57
CA LEU A 293 8.92 5.10 10.59
C LEU A 293 10.32 5.32 11.21
N PRO A 294 10.47 5.94 12.40
CA PRO A 294 11.77 6.04 13.09
C PRO A 294 12.44 4.70 13.38
N ASP A 295 11.70 3.59 13.50
CA ASP A 295 12.28 2.26 13.72
C ASP A 295 13.21 1.82 12.56
N TRP A 296 12.92 2.26 11.33
CA TRP A 296 13.82 2.03 10.20
C TRP A 296 15.14 2.78 10.34
N VAL A 297 15.09 3.99 10.91
CA VAL A 297 16.29 4.78 11.21
C VAL A 297 17.05 4.08 12.34
N GLU A 298 16.41 3.71 13.46
CA GLU A 298 17.04 2.97 14.56
C GLU A 298 17.77 1.70 14.08
N LEU A 299 17.19 0.95 13.14
CA LEU A 299 17.83 -0.24 12.57
C LEU A 299 19.13 0.03 11.82
N ALA A 300 19.30 1.23 11.24
CA ALA A 300 20.52 1.64 10.55
C ALA A 300 21.61 2.11 11.53
N ALA A 301 21.29 2.35 12.80
CA ALA A 301 22.26 2.78 13.79
C ALA A 301 23.40 1.75 13.97
N PRO A 302 24.66 2.17 14.16
CA PRO A 302 25.15 3.55 14.29
C PRO A 302 25.82 4.09 13.00
N LYS A 303 25.35 3.68 11.81
CA LYS A 303 25.95 4.12 10.54
C LYS A 303 25.84 5.65 10.38
N PRO A 304 26.76 6.30 9.63
CA PRO A 304 26.52 7.62 9.06
C PRO A 304 25.16 7.66 8.35
N TYR A 305 24.24 8.50 8.83
CA TYR A 305 22.88 8.59 8.31
C TYR A 305 22.43 10.06 8.28
N ALA A 306 21.89 10.51 7.15
CA ALA A 306 21.27 11.82 7.01
C ALA A 306 19.77 11.66 6.77
N ILE A 307 18.96 12.23 7.67
CA ILE A 307 17.55 12.54 7.38
C ILE A 307 17.55 13.84 6.58
N VAL A 308 16.94 13.85 5.40
CA VAL A 308 16.90 15.02 4.52
C VAL A 308 15.45 15.46 4.32
N SER A 309 15.13 16.72 4.59
CA SER A 309 13.77 17.27 4.53
C SER A 309 13.71 18.54 3.72
N THR A 310 12.57 18.79 3.07
CA THR A 310 12.25 20.10 2.48
C THR A 310 11.17 20.82 3.29
N THR A 311 11.22 22.15 3.36
CA THR A 311 10.39 22.94 4.30
C THR A 311 8.90 22.97 3.97
N GLU A 312 8.52 22.71 2.71
CA GLU A 312 7.14 22.75 2.22
C GLU A 312 6.66 21.38 1.75
N ASP A 313 7.28 20.30 2.26
CA ASP A 313 6.88 18.93 1.97
C ASP A 313 5.48 18.64 2.58
N PHE A 314 4.70 17.81 1.87
CA PHE A 314 3.48 17.25 2.43
C PHE A 314 3.78 16.19 3.51
N PHE A 315 4.97 15.57 3.48
CA PHE A 315 5.50 14.82 4.61
C PHE A 315 5.76 15.78 5.78
N PRO A 316 5.13 15.59 6.95
CA PRO A 316 5.25 16.53 8.05
C PRO A 316 6.69 16.68 8.54
N ILE A 317 7.26 17.86 8.38
CA ILE A 317 8.62 18.19 8.86
C ILE A 317 8.73 18.13 10.39
N GLN A 318 7.62 18.37 11.10
CA GLN A 318 7.57 18.24 12.56
C GLN A 318 7.78 16.78 12.98
N GLY A 319 7.21 15.83 12.25
CA GLY A 319 7.46 14.41 12.49
C GLY A 319 8.88 13.99 12.12
N ALA A 320 9.48 14.59 11.08
CA ALA A 320 10.90 14.39 10.76
C ALA A 320 11.81 14.89 11.90
N ALA A 321 11.46 16.03 12.51
CA ALA A 321 12.18 16.58 13.66
C ALA A 321 12.09 15.65 14.87
N ALA A 322 10.88 15.14 15.18
CA ALA A 322 10.67 14.19 16.27
C ALA A 322 11.45 12.88 16.05
N ALA A 323 11.37 12.32 14.84
CA ALA A 323 12.13 11.15 14.43
C ALA A 323 13.66 11.34 14.60
N TYR A 324 14.18 12.51 14.20
CA TYR A 324 15.60 12.83 14.37
C TYR A 324 16.01 12.91 15.84
N VAL A 325 15.21 13.56 16.69
CA VAL A 325 15.49 13.67 18.12
C VAL A 325 15.53 12.30 18.79
N GLU A 326 14.55 11.45 18.51
CA GLU A 326 14.50 10.08 19.02
C GLU A 326 15.70 9.25 18.52
N ALA A 327 15.94 9.23 17.21
CA ALA A 327 17.04 8.48 16.62
C ALA A 327 18.40 8.96 17.16
N ARG A 328 18.59 10.26 17.42
CA ARG A 328 19.83 10.79 17.99
C ARG A 328 20.10 10.24 19.40
N GLN A 329 19.06 10.05 20.21
CA GLN A 329 19.20 9.38 21.51
C GLN A 329 19.63 7.93 21.33
N PHE A 330 19.03 7.22 20.37
CA PHE A 330 19.41 5.84 20.05
C PHE A 330 20.86 5.72 19.55
N TRP A 331 21.32 6.62 18.68
CA TRP A 331 22.73 6.70 18.24
C TRP A 331 23.69 7.01 19.40
N SER A 332 23.24 7.79 20.39
CA SER A 332 24.03 8.10 21.59
C SER A 332 24.30 6.86 22.43
N LEU A 333 23.32 5.95 22.57
CA LEU A 333 23.49 4.66 23.25
C LEU A 333 24.56 3.79 22.58
N LEU A 334 24.76 3.96 21.27
CA LEU A 334 25.76 3.25 20.47
C LEU A 334 27.06 4.04 20.27
N GLY A 335 27.21 5.19 20.95
CA GLY A 335 28.44 5.98 21.00
C GLY A 335 28.77 6.76 19.73
N LYS A 336 27.79 7.04 18.87
CA LYS A 336 27.99 7.73 17.58
C LYS A 336 26.99 8.85 17.27
N PRO A 337 26.56 9.70 18.23
CA PRO A 337 25.51 10.69 18.00
C PRO A 337 25.74 11.61 16.79
N ASP A 338 27.00 11.96 16.51
CA ASP A 338 27.35 12.87 15.42
C ASP A 338 27.39 12.21 14.03
N SER A 339 27.21 10.89 13.96
CA SER A 339 27.01 10.17 12.70
C SER A 339 25.57 10.27 12.19
N LEU A 340 24.62 10.78 12.97
CA LEU A 340 23.28 11.10 12.52
C LEU A 340 23.16 12.61 12.26
N GLN A 341 22.70 12.99 11.07
CA GLN A 341 22.48 14.39 10.68
C GLN A 341 21.04 14.62 10.22
N TRP A 342 20.56 15.86 10.40
CA TRP A 342 19.33 16.35 9.81
C TRP A 342 19.65 17.52 8.89
N ILE A 343 19.45 17.31 7.59
CA ILE A 343 19.70 18.30 6.53
C ILE A 343 18.34 18.84 6.08
N VAL A 344 18.15 20.15 6.10
CA VAL A 344 16.87 20.79 5.78
C VAL A 344 17.09 21.87 4.73
N GLY A 345 16.29 21.84 3.66
CA GLY A 345 16.36 22.80 2.56
C GLY A 345 15.01 23.37 2.15
N PRO A 346 14.99 24.41 1.31
CA PRO A 346 13.76 25.08 0.91
C PRO A 346 12.95 24.28 -0.13
N GLY A 347 11.65 24.56 -0.21
CA GLY A 347 10.78 24.15 -1.30
C GLY A 347 9.90 22.93 -1.00
N PRO A 348 9.11 22.50 -2.00
CA PRO A 348 8.11 21.46 -1.86
C PRO A 348 8.72 20.05 -1.82
N HIS A 349 7.86 19.04 -1.72
CA HIS A 349 8.23 17.64 -1.81
C HIS A 349 9.13 17.35 -3.02
N GLY A 350 10.26 16.67 -2.78
CA GLY A 350 11.20 16.27 -3.84
C GLY A 350 12.10 17.39 -4.37
N ASN A 351 12.02 18.62 -3.85
CA ASN A 351 12.93 19.71 -4.22
C ASN A 351 14.30 19.56 -3.55
N VAL A 352 15.03 18.50 -3.91
CA VAL A 352 16.30 18.12 -3.29
C VAL A 352 17.53 18.67 -4.00
N ILE A 353 17.38 19.25 -5.19
CA ILE A 353 18.49 19.87 -5.94
C ILE A 353 19.27 20.89 -5.09
N PRO A 354 18.60 21.82 -4.35
CA PRO A 354 19.32 22.76 -3.49
C PRO A 354 20.10 22.12 -2.34
N LEU A 355 19.89 20.83 -2.07
CA LEU A 355 20.52 20.07 -0.99
C LEU A 355 21.59 19.10 -1.49
N HIS A 356 21.80 18.98 -2.80
CA HIS A 356 22.77 18.04 -3.36
C HIS A 356 24.20 18.30 -2.85
N ASP A 357 24.56 19.56 -2.65
CA ASP A 357 25.88 19.92 -2.15
C ASP A 357 26.08 19.43 -0.71
N GLU A 358 25.13 19.69 0.20
CA GLU A 358 25.16 19.24 1.59
C GLU A 358 25.13 17.72 1.69
N ILE A 359 24.31 17.05 0.87
CA ILE A 359 24.28 15.57 0.79
C ILE A 359 25.64 15.04 0.33
N GLY A 360 26.25 15.69 -0.67
CA GLY A 360 27.57 15.34 -1.19
C GLY A 360 28.67 15.51 -0.14
N GLU A 361 28.65 16.61 0.63
CA GLU A 361 29.58 16.83 1.76
C GLU A 361 29.38 15.81 2.88
N PHE A 362 28.14 15.45 3.20
CA PHE A 362 27.85 14.40 4.17
C PHE A 362 28.50 13.07 3.77
N PHE A 363 28.33 12.62 2.52
CA PHE A 363 28.97 11.40 2.05
C PHE A 363 30.49 11.52 1.97
N ALA A 364 31.01 12.67 1.54
CA ALA A 364 32.45 12.92 1.49
C ALA A 364 33.08 12.80 2.88
N GLY A 365 32.45 13.39 3.90
CA GLY A 365 32.85 13.25 5.29
C GLY A 365 32.78 11.80 5.79
N ALA A 366 31.68 11.09 5.50
CA ALA A 366 31.51 9.70 5.91
C ALA A 366 32.60 8.75 5.36
N PHE A 367 33.13 9.04 4.17
CA PHE A 367 34.12 8.21 3.48
C PHE A 367 35.52 8.84 3.35
N ASN A 368 35.76 9.97 4.02
CA ASN A 368 37.00 10.74 3.95
C ASN A 368 37.44 11.05 2.50
N VAL A 369 36.48 11.43 1.66
CA VAL A 369 36.76 11.90 0.30
C VAL A 369 37.19 13.37 0.36
N PRO A 370 38.27 13.76 -0.33
CA PRO A 370 38.70 15.16 -0.35
C PRO A 370 37.59 16.11 -0.83
N PRO A 371 37.56 17.37 -0.35
CA PRO A 371 36.61 18.37 -0.81
C PRO A 371 36.66 18.55 -2.33
N LYS A 372 35.50 18.89 -2.93
CA LYS A 372 35.37 19.16 -4.37
C LYS A 372 36.36 20.26 -4.78
N ALA A 373 37.28 19.95 -5.70
CA ALA A 373 38.06 20.99 -6.36
C ALA A 373 37.09 21.83 -7.20
N GLY A 374 37.03 23.14 -6.95
CA GLY A 374 36.01 24.01 -7.55
C GLY A 374 35.95 23.93 -9.08
N GLY A 375 34.74 24.06 -9.64
CA GLY A 375 34.49 24.20 -11.08
C GLY A 375 33.88 22.98 -11.77
N ALA A 376 32.55 22.82 -11.64
CA ALA A 376 31.74 22.18 -12.67
C ALA A 376 30.56 23.11 -12.99
N SER A 377 30.50 23.56 -14.24
CA SER A 377 29.46 24.42 -14.79
C SER A 377 28.12 23.69 -14.93
N ALA A 378 27.04 24.46 -14.94
CA ALA A 378 25.65 24.04 -15.11
C ALA A 378 25.45 23.03 -16.25
N ASP A 379 24.75 21.95 -15.88
CA ASP A 379 24.04 20.93 -16.67
C ASP A 379 24.82 20.05 -17.68
N PRO A 380 25.50 18.99 -17.21
CA PRO A 380 26.32 18.10 -18.05
C PRO A 380 25.60 16.84 -18.57
N VAL A 381 24.31 16.64 -18.25
CA VAL A 381 23.71 15.31 -18.46
C VAL A 381 23.44 15.04 -19.96
N GLY A 382 23.26 16.07 -20.78
CA GLY A 382 22.90 15.87 -22.20
C GLY A 382 21.55 15.14 -22.37
N PRO A 383 21.15 14.78 -23.60
CA PRO A 383 19.86 14.13 -23.84
C PRO A 383 19.78 12.77 -23.13
N ALA A 384 18.58 12.34 -22.73
CA ALA A 384 18.35 11.05 -22.06
C ALA A 384 18.49 9.83 -22.97
N ALA A 385 18.32 9.99 -24.29
CA ALA A 385 18.33 8.88 -25.24
C ALA A 385 19.57 7.96 -25.18
N PRO A 386 20.82 8.46 -25.03
CA PRO A 386 22.01 7.63 -24.88
C PRO A 386 22.05 6.83 -23.56
N ARG A 387 21.18 7.13 -22.60
CA ARG A 387 21.08 6.44 -21.29
C ARG A 387 19.95 5.43 -21.21
N GLN A 388 19.15 5.27 -22.26
CA GLN A 388 18.20 4.15 -22.31
C GLN A 388 18.96 2.82 -22.35
N VAL A 389 18.58 1.92 -21.45
CA VAL A 389 19.20 0.59 -21.31
C VAL A 389 18.69 -0.34 -22.39
N THR A 390 17.42 -0.21 -22.74
CA THR A 390 16.73 -1.07 -23.69
C THR A 390 16.34 -0.29 -24.95
N PRO A 391 16.40 -0.90 -26.15
CA PRO A 391 16.03 -0.20 -27.38
C PRO A 391 14.57 0.26 -27.45
N THR A 392 13.69 -0.39 -26.69
CA THR A 392 12.25 -0.11 -26.64
C THR A 392 11.88 0.81 -25.47
N GLY A 393 12.84 1.17 -24.62
CA GLY A 393 12.59 1.87 -23.37
C GLY A 393 11.79 1.04 -22.35
N GLN A 394 11.74 -0.29 -22.49
CA GLN A 394 11.11 -1.24 -21.57
C GLN A 394 11.88 -2.57 -21.55
N VAL A 395 12.08 -3.14 -20.35
CA VAL A 395 12.71 -4.44 -20.14
C VAL A 395 11.82 -5.60 -20.57
N THR A 396 10.50 -5.44 -20.46
CA THR A 396 9.51 -6.41 -20.94
C THR A 396 9.53 -6.49 -22.48
N GLY A 397 9.54 -7.70 -23.05
CA GLY A 397 9.63 -7.93 -24.49
C GLY A 397 10.99 -8.48 -24.92
N LYS A 398 11.79 -7.70 -25.67
CA LYS A 398 13.03 -8.23 -26.31
C LYS A 398 14.10 -8.74 -25.34
N ILE A 399 14.07 -8.32 -24.06
CA ILE A 399 15.15 -8.59 -23.08
C ILE A 399 14.67 -9.54 -21.95
N GLY A 400 13.38 -9.61 -21.67
CA GLY A 400 12.77 -10.59 -20.76
C GLY A 400 11.27 -10.33 -20.59
N ASP A 401 10.52 -11.30 -20.07
CA ASP A 401 9.05 -11.19 -19.90
C ASP A 401 8.59 -11.45 -18.45
N VAL A 402 9.52 -11.55 -17.51
CA VAL A 402 9.19 -11.77 -16.09
C VAL A 402 8.79 -10.46 -15.44
N THR A 403 7.57 -10.44 -14.90
CA THR A 403 6.96 -9.34 -14.14
C THR A 403 6.61 -9.78 -12.71
N ILE A 404 6.30 -8.85 -11.82
CA ILE A 404 5.79 -9.17 -10.47
C ILE A 404 4.52 -10.01 -10.56
N GLN A 405 3.64 -9.71 -11.52
CA GLN A 405 2.46 -10.54 -11.79
C GLN A 405 2.83 -11.98 -12.11
N SER A 406 3.82 -12.21 -12.99
CA SER A 406 4.25 -13.56 -13.35
C SER A 406 4.84 -14.32 -12.15
N ILE A 407 5.61 -13.63 -11.30
CA ILE A 407 6.16 -14.17 -10.06
C ILE A 407 5.03 -14.55 -9.10
N ASN A 408 4.03 -13.69 -8.94
CA ASN A 408 2.88 -13.96 -8.09
C ASN A 408 2.07 -15.17 -8.56
N ARG A 409 1.97 -15.41 -9.88
CA ARG A 409 1.37 -16.65 -10.41
C ARG A 409 2.14 -17.90 -10.00
N GLU A 410 3.47 -17.85 -10.00
CA GLU A 410 4.30 -18.96 -9.53
C GLU A 410 4.18 -19.17 -8.02
N ARG A 411 4.25 -18.08 -7.25
CA ARG A 411 4.03 -18.12 -5.79
C ARG A 411 2.68 -18.72 -5.45
N LEU A 412 1.63 -18.35 -6.19
CA LEU A 412 0.29 -18.89 -6.01
C LEU A 412 0.21 -20.41 -6.26
N ARG A 413 1.03 -20.95 -7.18
CA ARG A 413 1.14 -22.41 -7.38
C ARG A 413 1.87 -23.09 -6.20
N ALA A 414 2.80 -22.38 -5.58
CA ALA A 414 3.53 -22.85 -4.39
C ALA A 414 2.72 -22.71 -3.08
N VAL A 415 1.64 -21.92 -3.07
CA VAL A 415 0.66 -21.90 -1.97
C VAL A 415 0.04 -23.29 -1.87
N GLY A 416 0.47 -24.07 -0.86
CA GLY A 416 0.08 -25.46 -0.62
C GLY A 416 -1.37 -25.68 -0.17
N PHE A 417 -2.29 -24.80 -0.58
CA PHE A 417 -3.72 -24.86 -0.29
C PHE A 417 -4.53 -24.95 -1.61
N ASP A 418 -5.38 -25.97 -1.72
CA ASP A 418 -6.31 -26.15 -2.85
C ASP A 418 -7.76 -25.85 -2.41
N PRO A 419 -8.39 -24.75 -2.90
CA PRO A 419 -9.77 -24.39 -2.53
C PRO A 419 -10.83 -25.42 -2.98
N ARG A 420 -10.47 -26.36 -3.85
CA ARG A 420 -11.38 -27.42 -4.32
C ARG A 420 -11.57 -28.53 -3.29
N VAL A 421 -10.61 -28.72 -2.39
CA VAL A 421 -10.53 -29.87 -1.47
C VAL A 421 -10.94 -29.50 -0.03
N PHE A 422 -11.68 -28.40 0.16
CA PHE A 422 -12.15 -28.01 1.49
C PHE A 422 -13.09 -29.07 2.10
N ASP A 423 -12.66 -29.68 3.22
CA ASP A 423 -13.44 -30.60 4.06
C ASP A 423 -14.22 -29.79 5.12
N ASP A 424 -15.55 -29.85 5.00
CA ASP A 424 -16.57 -29.07 5.69
C ASP A 424 -16.74 -29.45 7.17
N GLY A 425 -16.32 -30.65 7.59
CA GLY A 425 -16.58 -31.15 8.95
C GLY A 425 -15.52 -30.81 10.00
N LYS A 426 -14.23 -30.77 9.63
CA LYS A 426 -13.10 -30.58 10.58
C LYS A 426 -12.42 -29.21 10.51
N ASN A 427 -12.74 -28.39 9.52
CA ASN A 427 -11.99 -27.16 9.23
C ASN A 427 -12.74 -25.84 9.47
N VAL A 428 -14.07 -25.85 9.66
CA VAL A 428 -14.83 -24.58 9.79
C VAL A 428 -14.44 -23.79 11.04
N ALA A 429 -14.18 -24.43 12.18
CA ALA A 429 -13.68 -23.74 13.37
C ALA A 429 -12.33 -23.05 13.11
N ARG A 430 -11.38 -23.77 12.51
CA ARG A 430 -10.08 -23.19 12.12
C ARG A 430 -10.25 -22.08 11.10
N LEU A 431 -11.16 -22.22 10.13
CA LEU A 431 -11.48 -21.20 9.15
C LEU A 431 -12.03 -19.94 9.83
N ARG A 432 -12.96 -20.08 10.79
CA ARG A 432 -13.47 -18.96 11.60
C ARG A 432 -12.33 -18.22 12.31
N ASP A 433 -11.40 -18.94 12.91
CA ASP A 433 -10.23 -18.33 13.56
C ASP A 433 -9.31 -17.61 12.56
N ARG A 434 -9.07 -18.20 11.38
CA ARG A 434 -8.29 -17.56 10.30
C ARG A 434 -8.97 -16.30 9.79
N ILE A 435 -10.28 -16.34 9.57
CA ILE A 435 -11.07 -15.17 9.15
C ILE A 435 -10.93 -14.05 10.18
N ARG A 436 -11.15 -14.35 11.47
CA ARG A 436 -11.03 -13.34 12.54
C ARG A 436 -9.65 -12.70 12.57
N ASN A 437 -8.61 -13.53 12.59
CA ASN A 437 -7.24 -13.06 12.73
C ASN A 437 -6.75 -12.26 11.52
N LEU A 438 -7.05 -12.71 10.30
CA LEU A 438 -6.55 -12.08 9.07
C LEU A 438 -7.37 -10.87 8.65
N ALA A 439 -8.70 -10.92 8.79
CA ALA A 439 -9.56 -9.80 8.44
C ALA A 439 -9.64 -8.72 9.55
N GLY A 440 -9.10 -9.01 10.74
CA GLY A 440 -9.12 -8.10 11.89
C GLY A 440 -10.49 -7.99 12.57
N ILE A 441 -11.31 -9.06 12.49
CA ILE A 441 -12.64 -9.12 13.11
C ILE A 441 -12.46 -9.53 14.57
N GLU A 442 -12.78 -8.63 15.49
CA GLU A 442 -12.67 -8.90 16.92
C GLU A 442 -13.75 -9.86 17.41
N VAL A 443 -13.39 -10.64 18.42
CA VAL A 443 -14.36 -11.37 19.22
C VAL A 443 -15.15 -10.36 20.05
N ARG A 444 -16.46 -10.51 20.05
CA ARG A 444 -17.41 -9.54 20.57
C ARG A 444 -18.36 -10.22 21.53
N ASP A 445 -18.71 -9.51 22.59
CA ASP A 445 -19.86 -9.86 23.40
C ASP A 445 -21.12 -9.71 22.51
N ARG A 446 -22.03 -10.69 22.59
CA ARG A 446 -23.26 -10.70 21.79
C ARG A 446 -24.33 -9.77 22.34
N SER A 447 -23.97 -8.90 23.28
CA SER A 447 -24.83 -7.82 23.78
C SER A 447 -25.24 -6.90 22.63
N ALA A 448 -26.55 -6.82 22.37
CA ALA A 448 -27.07 -5.98 21.31
C ALA A 448 -26.87 -4.49 21.64
N THR A 449 -26.26 -3.76 20.70
CA THR A 449 -26.26 -2.30 20.74
C THR A 449 -27.61 -1.79 20.24
N VAL A 450 -28.32 -1.02 21.06
CA VAL A 450 -29.57 -0.37 20.64
C VAL A 450 -29.21 0.80 19.71
N PRO A 451 -29.68 0.79 18.45
CA PRO A 451 -29.38 1.87 17.52
C PRO A 451 -30.19 3.13 17.87
N LYS A 452 -29.60 4.30 17.60
CA LYS A 452 -30.27 5.60 17.78
C LYS A 452 -31.18 5.87 16.60
N VAL A 453 -32.44 6.24 16.84
CA VAL A 453 -33.38 6.67 15.79
C VAL A 453 -33.21 8.17 15.54
N GLN A 454 -33.00 8.56 14.29
CA GLN A 454 -32.85 9.97 13.88
C GLN A 454 -34.12 10.54 13.26
N LEU A 455 -34.79 9.77 12.42
CA LEU A 455 -36.00 10.20 11.70
C LEU A 455 -36.89 8.98 11.45
N ALA A 456 -38.20 9.18 11.57
CA ALA A 456 -39.20 8.18 11.22
C ALA A 456 -40.19 8.76 10.21
N ASP A 457 -40.43 8.04 9.12
CA ASP A 457 -41.48 8.31 8.15
C ASP A 457 -42.55 7.20 8.25
N PRO A 458 -43.69 7.48 8.90
CA PRO A 458 -44.75 6.50 9.06
C PRO A 458 -45.55 6.36 7.75
N SER A 459 -45.48 5.18 7.10
CA SER A 459 -46.39 4.83 5.99
C SER A 459 -47.51 3.90 6.46
N ALA A 460 -48.66 3.94 5.79
CA ALA A 460 -49.84 3.13 6.12
C ALA A 460 -49.63 1.60 5.95
N SER A 461 -48.54 1.16 5.32
CA SER A 461 -48.23 -0.26 5.09
C SER A 461 -46.97 -0.77 5.83
N TYR A 462 -46.02 0.11 6.14
CA TYR A 462 -44.77 -0.15 6.88
C TYR A 462 -44.15 1.18 7.32
N GLY A 463 -43.39 1.18 8.42
CA GLY A 463 -42.63 2.36 8.85
C GLY A 463 -41.19 2.32 8.34
N VAL A 464 -40.62 3.48 7.98
CA VAL A 464 -39.18 3.61 7.66
C VAL A 464 -38.52 4.52 8.68
N GLU A 465 -37.43 4.07 9.28
CA GLU A 465 -36.63 4.80 10.24
C GLU A 465 -35.20 4.94 9.71
N ARG A 466 -34.61 6.13 9.83
CA ARG A 466 -33.16 6.31 9.79
C ARG A 466 -32.60 6.03 11.18
N ILE A 467 -31.68 5.07 11.25
CA ILE A 467 -31.06 4.65 12.50
C ILE A 467 -29.54 4.69 12.39
N ARG A 468 -28.85 4.75 13.53
CA ARG A 468 -27.39 4.65 13.62
C ARG A 468 -26.95 3.63 14.64
N PHE A 469 -26.02 2.77 14.26
CA PHE A 469 -25.37 1.83 15.15
C PHE A 469 -24.07 2.44 15.68
N ALA A 470 -23.90 2.46 17.01
CA ALA A 470 -22.65 2.87 17.62
C ALA A 470 -21.66 1.71 17.62
N SER A 471 -20.44 1.94 17.16
CA SER A 471 -19.36 0.95 17.21
C SER A 471 -18.07 1.58 17.74
N ARG A 472 -17.08 0.74 18.04
CA ARG A 472 -15.71 1.16 18.38
C ARG A 472 -15.00 1.90 17.25
N LEU A 473 -15.48 1.78 16.00
CA LEU A 473 -14.98 2.51 14.84
C LEU A 473 -15.88 3.71 14.46
N GLY A 474 -16.61 4.26 15.43
CA GLY A 474 -17.59 5.32 15.19
C GLY A 474 -18.96 4.78 14.74
N GLU A 475 -19.92 5.67 14.54
CA GLU A 475 -21.28 5.28 14.16
C GLU A 475 -21.38 4.92 12.67
N PHE A 476 -22.30 4.03 12.31
CA PHE A 476 -22.69 3.80 10.91
C PHE A 476 -24.20 3.92 10.71
N PRO A 477 -24.64 4.57 9.62
CA PRO A 477 -26.05 4.75 9.34
C PRO A 477 -26.68 3.51 8.69
N ALA A 478 -27.98 3.36 8.94
CA ALA A 478 -28.82 2.37 8.29
C ALA A 478 -30.25 2.88 8.12
N LEU A 479 -30.96 2.35 7.13
CA LEU A 479 -32.41 2.43 7.05
C LEU A 479 -33.00 1.15 7.64
N LYS A 480 -33.99 1.32 8.52
CA LYS A 480 -34.81 0.25 9.05
C LYS A 480 -36.21 0.39 8.49
N ALA A 481 -36.74 -0.67 7.89
CA ALA A 481 -38.15 -0.77 7.55
C ALA A 481 -38.76 -2.03 8.16
N ALA A 482 -39.94 -1.90 8.76
CA ALA A 482 -40.65 -3.03 9.36
C ALA A 482 -42.15 -2.95 9.04
N PRO A 483 -42.83 -4.10 8.85
CA PRO A 483 -44.28 -4.14 8.67
C PRO A 483 -45.02 -3.49 9.85
N ALA A 484 -46.11 -2.76 9.57
CA ALA A 484 -46.86 -2.03 10.59
C ALA A 484 -47.46 -2.94 11.69
N SER A 485 -47.68 -4.22 11.39
CA SER A 485 -48.14 -5.23 12.36
C SER A 485 -47.07 -5.69 13.37
N GLY A 486 -45.84 -5.19 13.24
CA GLY A 486 -44.70 -5.58 14.07
C GLY A 486 -44.15 -6.98 13.73
N PRO A 487 -42.99 -7.36 14.29
CA PRO A 487 -42.42 -8.68 14.09
C PRO A 487 -43.25 -9.76 14.81
N GLY A 488 -43.95 -10.61 14.06
CA GLY A 488 -44.58 -11.82 14.60
C GLY A 488 -43.54 -12.92 14.91
N PRO A 489 -43.93 -14.00 15.61
CA PRO A 489 -43.11 -15.21 15.74
C PRO A 489 -42.74 -15.76 14.37
N GLY A 490 -41.44 -15.89 14.07
CA GLY A 490 -40.95 -16.31 12.75
C GLY A 490 -40.83 -15.20 11.69
N SER A 491 -40.89 -13.92 12.11
CA SER A 491 -40.69 -12.78 11.22
C SER A 491 -39.31 -12.81 10.54
N ARG A 492 -39.31 -12.63 9.22
CA ARG A 492 -38.12 -12.72 8.37
C ARG A 492 -37.37 -11.40 8.39
N ALA A 493 -36.09 -11.43 8.73
CA ALA A 493 -35.22 -10.26 8.68
C ALA A 493 -34.23 -10.36 7.52
N VAL A 494 -33.94 -9.22 6.91
CA VAL A 494 -32.94 -9.09 5.84
C VAL A 494 -32.04 -7.88 6.07
N ILE A 495 -30.74 -8.10 5.92
CA ILE A 495 -29.73 -7.05 5.89
C ILE A 495 -29.39 -6.78 4.42
N LEU A 496 -29.48 -5.52 3.98
CA LEU A 496 -28.98 -5.06 2.69
C LEU A 496 -27.66 -4.34 2.89
N ILE A 497 -26.65 -4.64 2.09
CA ILE A 497 -25.36 -3.96 2.14
C ILE A 497 -24.64 -4.00 0.79
N GLY A 498 -23.99 -2.91 0.41
CA GLY A 498 -23.30 -2.84 -0.86
C GLY A 498 -22.58 -1.51 -1.01
N ASP A 499 -22.23 -1.18 -2.26
CA ASP A 499 -21.53 0.06 -2.59
C ASP A 499 -22.48 1.28 -2.64
N ALA A 500 -23.79 1.03 -2.75
CA ALA A 500 -24.82 2.07 -2.78
C ALA A 500 -25.00 2.75 -1.42
N LYS A 501 -25.23 4.05 -1.44
CA LYS A 501 -25.54 4.83 -0.23
C LYS A 501 -26.86 4.41 0.36
N VAL A 502 -27.08 4.70 1.64
CA VAL A 502 -28.30 4.26 2.32
C VAL A 502 -29.56 4.80 1.65
N GLU A 503 -29.56 6.06 1.17
CA GLU A 503 -30.68 6.67 0.43
C GLU A 503 -30.98 5.96 -0.90
N GLU A 504 -29.94 5.53 -1.61
CA GLU A 504 -30.04 4.87 -2.91
C GLU A 504 -30.66 3.47 -2.78
N GLN A 505 -30.58 2.86 -1.59
CA GLN A 505 -31.18 1.57 -1.28
C GLN A 505 -32.69 1.64 -1.00
N MET A 506 -33.27 2.84 -0.88
CA MET A 506 -34.68 3.04 -0.51
C MET A 506 -35.68 2.26 -1.37
N PRO A 507 -35.58 2.20 -2.72
CA PRO A 507 -36.53 1.43 -3.53
C PRO A 507 -36.57 -0.06 -3.13
N ARG A 508 -35.40 -0.65 -2.88
CA ARG A 508 -35.29 -2.05 -2.47
C ARG A 508 -35.78 -2.28 -1.04
N VAL A 509 -35.53 -1.32 -0.15
CA VAL A 509 -36.07 -1.33 1.23
C VAL A 509 -37.59 -1.38 1.21
N LYS A 510 -38.22 -0.53 0.40
CA LYS A 510 -39.69 -0.47 0.26
C LYS A 510 -40.27 -1.77 -0.28
N GLU A 511 -39.70 -2.30 -1.36
CA GLU A 511 -40.13 -3.56 -1.97
C GLU A 511 -40.14 -4.73 -0.97
N LEU A 512 -39.05 -4.90 -0.22
CA LEU A 512 -38.92 -5.99 0.74
C LEU A 512 -39.81 -5.80 1.97
N ALA A 513 -39.96 -4.57 2.45
CA ALA A 513 -40.87 -4.26 3.56
C ALA A 513 -42.33 -4.55 3.20
N GLN A 514 -42.76 -4.19 1.98
CA GLN A 514 -44.09 -4.53 1.45
C GLN A 514 -44.30 -6.04 1.30
N ALA A 515 -43.22 -6.79 1.02
CA ALA A 515 -43.23 -8.26 1.02
C ALA A 515 -43.18 -8.88 2.43
N GLY A 516 -43.28 -8.08 3.50
CA GLY A 516 -43.38 -8.54 4.88
C GLY A 516 -42.05 -8.78 5.59
N TRP A 517 -40.93 -8.31 5.04
CA TRP A 517 -39.62 -8.43 5.69
C TRP A 517 -39.35 -7.27 6.65
N THR A 518 -38.66 -7.55 7.76
CA THR A 518 -37.92 -6.51 8.49
C THR A 518 -36.60 -6.27 7.75
N VAL A 519 -36.38 -5.06 7.24
CA VAL A 519 -35.26 -4.71 6.36
C VAL A 519 -34.32 -3.74 7.05
N LEU A 520 -33.04 -4.08 7.10
CA LEU A 520 -31.96 -3.22 7.59
C LEU A 520 -30.99 -2.97 6.43
N ALA A 521 -31.07 -1.80 5.80
CA ALA A 521 -30.12 -1.40 4.76
C ALA A 521 -28.98 -0.62 5.39
N LEU A 522 -27.78 -1.20 5.39
CA LEU A 522 -26.58 -0.64 6.00
C LEU A 522 -25.79 0.15 4.95
N GLN A 523 -25.13 1.23 5.39
CA GLN A 523 -24.11 1.89 4.60
C GLN A 523 -22.73 1.29 4.92
N ALA A 524 -22.03 0.79 3.90
CA ALA A 524 -20.65 0.37 4.06
C ALA A 524 -19.76 1.57 4.45
N ARG A 525 -18.80 1.35 5.35
CA ARG A 525 -17.84 2.39 5.75
C ARG A 525 -17.07 2.90 4.54
N GLY A 526 -16.91 4.22 4.44
CA GLY A 526 -16.21 4.85 3.33
C GLY A 526 -16.98 4.85 2.00
N ALA A 527 -18.29 4.60 1.98
CA ALA A 527 -19.11 4.78 0.78
C ALA A 527 -19.06 6.23 0.24
N ASP A 528 -18.91 7.22 1.13
CA ASP A 528 -18.74 8.64 0.81
C ASP A 528 -17.29 9.11 0.94
N ASN A 529 -16.32 8.24 0.65
CA ASN A 529 -14.91 8.61 0.76
C ASN A 529 -14.56 9.80 -0.16
N PRO A 530 -14.15 10.96 0.37
CA PRO A 530 -13.74 12.11 -0.44
C PRO A 530 -12.46 11.86 -1.25
N GLU A 531 -11.70 10.80 -0.93
CA GLU A 531 -10.46 10.41 -1.61
C GLU A 531 -10.70 9.48 -2.81
N ALA A 532 -11.96 9.14 -3.14
CA ALA A 532 -12.29 8.12 -4.12
C ALA A 532 -11.71 8.38 -5.52
N ASN A 533 -11.59 9.65 -5.93
CA ASN A 533 -11.06 10.02 -7.26
C ASN A 533 -9.54 9.89 -7.39
N ARG A 534 -8.81 9.57 -6.30
CA ARG A 534 -7.34 9.57 -6.29
C ARG A 534 -6.70 8.24 -6.70
N SER A 535 -7.48 7.20 -6.93
CA SER A 535 -6.99 5.82 -6.91
C SER A 535 -7.24 5.01 -8.20
N GLY A 536 -7.89 5.60 -9.21
CA GLY A 536 -8.10 4.95 -10.52
C GLY A 536 -8.65 3.53 -10.41
N LEU A 537 -7.97 2.57 -11.05
CA LEU A 537 -8.35 1.15 -11.04
C LEU A 537 -8.16 0.45 -9.69
N ALA A 538 -7.32 0.97 -8.78
CA ALA A 538 -7.14 0.40 -7.45
C ALA A 538 -8.41 0.53 -6.59
N GLY A 539 -9.31 1.46 -6.96
CA GLY A 539 -10.63 1.65 -6.37
C GLY A 539 -10.70 2.80 -5.37
N GLY A 540 -11.90 3.34 -5.18
CA GLY A 540 -12.13 4.57 -4.43
C GLY A 540 -11.80 4.49 -2.93
N LYS A 541 -11.44 3.32 -2.42
CA LYS A 541 -11.05 3.10 -1.03
C LYS A 541 -9.62 2.59 -0.86
N ASN A 542 -8.73 2.78 -1.86
CA ASN A 542 -7.32 2.33 -1.79
C ASN A 542 -6.59 2.82 -0.52
N ILE A 543 -6.52 4.14 -0.33
CA ILE A 543 -5.84 4.74 0.83
C ILE A 543 -6.51 4.35 2.15
N LEU A 544 -7.85 4.29 2.16
CA LEU A 544 -8.61 3.81 3.32
C LEU A 544 -8.30 2.34 3.65
N ALA A 545 -8.14 1.49 2.64
CA ALA A 545 -7.78 0.08 2.82
C ALA A 545 -6.37 -0.05 3.40
N LEU A 546 -5.39 0.69 2.87
CA LEU A 546 -4.03 0.74 3.43
C LEU A 546 -4.04 1.22 4.89
N ARG A 547 -4.87 2.24 5.20
CA ARG A 547 -5.01 2.79 6.57
C ARG A 547 -5.52 1.72 7.52
N ALA A 548 -6.57 0.99 7.14
CA ALA A 548 -7.10 -0.12 7.93
C ALA A 548 -6.04 -1.23 8.12
N ILE A 549 -5.31 -1.58 7.05
CA ILE A 549 -4.31 -2.65 7.05
C ILE A 549 -3.13 -2.33 7.98
N LEU A 550 -2.68 -1.08 8.08
CA LEU A 550 -1.62 -0.67 9.02
C LEU A 550 -1.98 -1.00 10.48
N VAL A 551 -3.25 -0.81 10.85
CA VAL A 551 -3.76 -1.05 12.21
C VAL A 551 -4.36 -2.45 12.39
N GLY A 552 -4.06 -3.38 11.47
CA GLY A 552 -4.48 -4.78 11.55
C GLY A 552 -5.96 -5.04 11.31
N LYS A 553 -6.65 -4.10 10.65
CA LYS A 553 -8.02 -4.23 10.17
C LYS A 553 -8.04 -4.41 8.65
N THR A 554 -9.19 -4.79 8.10
CA THR A 554 -9.45 -4.83 6.65
C THR A 554 -10.84 -4.29 6.37
N LEU A 555 -11.09 -3.73 5.19
CA LEU A 555 -12.44 -3.27 4.83
C LEU A 555 -13.48 -4.41 4.87
N PRO A 556 -13.21 -5.62 4.34
CA PRO A 556 -14.12 -6.74 4.51
C PRO A 556 -14.36 -7.14 5.97
N GLY A 557 -13.34 -7.04 6.83
CA GLY A 557 -13.45 -7.33 8.25
C GLY A 557 -14.32 -6.32 8.99
N ILE A 558 -14.08 -5.03 8.77
CA ILE A 558 -14.87 -3.94 9.38
C ILE A 558 -16.34 -4.05 8.96
N THR A 559 -16.60 -4.25 7.66
CA THR A 559 -17.97 -4.44 7.17
C THR A 559 -18.62 -5.71 7.73
N ALA A 560 -17.86 -6.80 7.92
CA ALA A 560 -18.38 -7.99 8.57
C ALA A 560 -18.72 -7.75 10.05
N GLU A 561 -17.96 -6.92 10.78
CA GLU A 561 -18.28 -6.51 12.15
C GLU A 561 -19.61 -5.74 12.22
N ASP A 562 -19.83 -4.79 11.30
CA ASP A 562 -21.07 -4.01 11.20
C ASP A 562 -22.29 -4.92 10.91
N ILE A 563 -22.12 -5.87 9.98
CA ILE A 563 -23.16 -6.90 9.67
C ILE A 563 -23.46 -7.73 10.91
N LEU A 564 -22.43 -8.27 11.57
CA LEU A 564 -22.61 -9.07 12.79
C LEU A 564 -23.32 -8.24 13.86
N GLN A 565 -23.04 -6.93 13.97
CA GLN A 565 -23.66 -6.03 14.96
C GLN A 565 -25.16 -5.92 14.74
N THR A 566 -25.53 -5.81 13.47
CA THR A 566 -26.91 -5.81 13.04
C THR A 566 -27.59 -7.15 13.31
N VAL A 567 -26.89 -8.28 13.12
CA VAL A 567 -27.41 -9.62 13.46
C VAL A 567 -27.69 -9.76 14.96
N ASP A 568 -26.81 -9.28 15.84
CA ASP A 568 -27.06 -9.31 17.30
C ASP A 568 -28.25 -8.45 17.69
N TRP A 569 -28.37 -7.26 17.10
CA TRP A 569 -29.52 -6.42 17.34
C TRP A 569 -30.83 -7.08 16.85
N LEU A 570 -30.87 -7.61 15.63
CA LEU A 570 -32.03 -8.34 15.11
C LEU A 570 -32.41 -9.54 16.00
N ALA A 571 -31.42 -10.27 16.51
CA ALA A 571 -31.64 -11.36 17.45
C ALA A 571 -32.28 -10.89 18.76
N SER A 572 -31.86 -9.73 19.28
CA SER A 572 -32.50 -9.12 20.46
C SER A 572 -33.96 -8.69 20.22
N GLN A 573 -34.32 -8.42 18.95
CA GLN A 573 -35.69 -8.11 18.53
C GLN A 573 -36.52 -9.38 18.23
N GLY A 574 -35.98 -10.58 18.51
CA GLY A 574 -36.67 -11.86 18.34
C GLY A 574 -36.47 -12.55 16.99
N HIS A 575 -35.70 -11.97 16.07
CA HIS A 575 -35.39 -12.61 14.79
C HIS A 575 -34.34 -13.72 14.96
N ARG A 576 -34.70 -14.96 14.63
CA ARG A 576 -33.80 -16.12 14.77
C ARG A 576 -33.11 -16.51 13.47
N GLU A 577 -33.63 -16.06 12.33
CA GLU A 577 -33.09 -16.29 11.00
C GLU A 577 -32.94 -14.96 10.27
N VAL A 578 -31.71 -14.64 9.88
CA VAL A 578 -31.38 -13.40 9.15
C VAL A 578 -30.90 -13.77 7.75
N ARG A 579 -31.41 -13.09 6.72
CA ARG A 579 -30.86 -13.15 5.37
C ARG A 579 -29.94 -11.95 5.14
N ILE A 580 -28.87 -12.13 4.37
CA ILE A 580 -28.05 -11.00 3.91
C ILE A 580 -28.16 -10.93 2.39
N MET A 581 -28.47 -9.75 1.85
CA MET A 581 -28.32 -9.44 0.43
C MET A 581 -27.16 -8.46 0.30
N ALA A 582 -26.08 -8.90 -0.33
CA ALA A 582 -24.85 -8.12 -0.47
C ALA A 582 -24.51 -7.91 -1.95
N SER A 583 -23.99 -6.73 -2.30
CA SER A 583 -23.49 -6.43 -3.64
C SER A 583 -22.05 -5.92 -3.66
N GLY A 584 -21.36 -6.12 -4.78
CA GLY A 584 -20.01 -5.60 -5.02
C GLY A 584 -18.99 -6.09 -3.98
N ALA A 585 -18.20 -5.15 -3.43
CA ALA A 585 -17.16 -5.48 -2.45
C ALA A 585 -17.72 -6.07 -1.13
N ALA A 586 -18.95 -5.71 -0.76
CA ALA A 586 -19.58 -6.18 0.48
C ALA A 586 -19.89 -7.69 0.46
N THR A 587 -19.88 -8.34 -0.70
CA THR A 587 -20.12 -9.79 -0.83
C THR A 587 -19.11 -10.62 -0.03
N VAL A 588 -17.84 -10.20 0.02
CA VAL A 588 -16.79 -10.87 0.81
C VAL A 588 -17.04 -10.71 2.30
N ALA A 589 -17.45 -9.52 2.75
CA ALA A 589 -17.81 -9.25 4.13
C ALA A 589 -19.02 -10.08 4.59
N ALA A 590 -20.05 -10.18 3.74
CA ALA A 590 -21.23 -10.99 4.01
C ALA A 590 -20.90 -12.48 4.14
N LEU A 591 -19.99 -12.99 3.29
CA LEU A 591 -19.47 -14.35 3.40
C LEU A 591 -18.70 -14.58 4.70
N HIS A 592 -17.80 -13.67 5.09
CA HIS A 592 -17.12 -13.75 6.39
C HIS A 592 -18.12 -13.78 7.55
N ALA A 593 -19.09 -12.86 7.58
CA ALA A 593 -20.11 -12.79 8.62
C ALA A 593 -20.95 -14.08 8.70
N ALA A 594 -21.37 -14.63 7.56
CA ALA A 594 -22.15 -15.87 7.51
C ALA A 594 -21.35 -17.09 7.98
N VAL A 595 -20.06 -17.18 7.66
CA VAL A 595 -19.20 -18.26 8.17
C VAL A 595 -19.02 -18.13 9.68
N LEU A 596 -18.90 -16.91 10.21
CA LEU A 596 -18.69 -16.63 11.63
C LEU A 596 -19.94 -16.79 12.49
N ASP A 597 -21.15 -16.61 11.93
CA ASP A 597 -22.40 -16.67 12.67
C ASP A 597 -23.51 -17.47 11.98
N ASP A 598 -23.98 -18.50 12.67
CA ASP A 598 -24.94 -19.47 12.13
C ASP A 598 -26.38 -18.93 12.07
N ARG A 599 -26.69 -17.78 12.70
CA ARG A 599 -28.00 -17.11 12.59
C ARG A 599 -28.23 -16.50 11.21
N VAL A 600 -27.16 -16.28 10.44
CA VAL A 600 -27.28 -15.92 9.02
C VAL A 600 -27.75 -17.17 8.27
N SER A 601 -29.05 -17.21 7.97
CA SER A 601 -29.75 -18.38 7.39
C SER A 601 -29.60 -18.49 5.88
N ALA A 602 -29.35 -17.37 5.18
CA ALA A 602 -29.21 -17.34 3.72
C ALA A 602 -28.45 -16.10 3.24
N LEU A 603 -27.78 -16.23 2.08
CA LEU A 603 -27.07 -15.16 1.38
C LEU A 603 -27.64 -14.97 -0.04
N SER A 604 -27.73 -13.73 -0.49
CA SER A 604 -27.83 -13.34 -1.91
C SER A 604 -26.66 -12.42 -2.22
N LEU A 605 -25.72 -12.86 -3.04
CA LEU A 605 -24.48 -12.16 -3.38
C LEU A 605 -24.56 -11.71 -4.83
N GLU A 606 -24.42 -10.42 -5.09
CA GLU A 606 -24.55 -9.84 -6.44
C GLU A 606 -23.28 -9.09 -6.86
N ASN A 607 -22.83 -9.26 -8.10
CA ASN A 607 -21.67 -8.53 -8.66
C ASN A 607 -20.37 -8.71 -7.84
N GLY A 608 -20.25 -9.81 -7.10
CA GLY A 608 -19.11 -10.09 -6.21
C GLY A 608 -17.96 -10.79 -6.92
N LEU A 609 -16.73 -10.47 -6.50
CA LEU A 609 -15.52 -11.14 -6.96
C LEU A 609 -15.57 -12.64 -6.67
N VAL A 610 -15.25 -13.45 -7.67
CA VAL A 610 -15.42 -14.92 -7.58
C VAL A 610 -14.29 -15.65 -6.85
N SER A 611 -13.07 -15.12 -6.91
CA SER A 611 -11.87 -15.75 -6.36
C SER A 611 -10.72 -14.75 -6.30
N TRP A 612 -10.02 -14.71 -5.17
CA TRP A 612 -8.76 -13.98 -5.04
C TRP A 612 -7.65 -14.64 -5.85
N ARG A 613 -7.67 -15.97 -6.05
CA ARG A 613 -6.71 -16.65 -6.94
C ARG A 613 -6.85 -16.16 -8.37
N ALA A 614 -8.09 -15.97 -8.84
CA ALA A 614 -8.34 -15.38 -10.15
C ALA A 614 -7.76 -13.96 -10.24
N ALA A 615 -7.94 -13.14 -9.19
CA ALA A 615 -7.38 -11.80 -9.12
C ALA A 615 -5.86 -11.76 -9.18
N VAL A 616 -5.17 -12.66 -8.46
CA VAL A 616 -3.69 -12.78 -8.52
C VAL A 616 -3.19 -13.15 -9.92
N THR A 617 -3.98 -13.91 -10.69
CA THR A 617 -3.60 -14.32 -12.05
C THR A 617 -4.06 -13.36 -13.15
N ALA A 618 -4.94 -12.42 -12.83
CA ALA A 618 -5.53 -11.51 -13.80
C ALA A 618 -4.49 -10.48 -14.27
N PRO A 619 -4.54 -10.06 -15.55
CA PRO A 619 -3.64 -9.04 -16.07
C PRO A 619 -3.93 -7.64 -15.52
N ILE A 620 -5.20 -7.33 -15.25
CA ILE A 620 -5.67 -6.07 -14.66
C ILE A 620 -6.80 -6.40 -13.69
N GLN A 621 -6.75 -5.82 -12.50
CA GLN A 621 -7.81 -5.90 -11.49
C GLN A 621 -8.53 -4.56 -11.33
N LYS A 622 -9.74 -4.58 -10.76
CA LYS A 622 -10.46 -3.37 -10.35
C LYS A 622 -10.91 -3.49 -8.90
N ASN A 623 -10.75 -2.40 -8.15
CA ASN A 623 -11.25 -2.26 -6.77
C ASN A 623 -10.75 -3.36 -5.81
N LEU A 624 -9.60 -3.99 -6.10
CA LEU A 624 -9.11 -5.12 -5.31
C LEU A 624 -8.77 -4.71 -3.86
N ALA A 625 -8.44 -3.44 -3.64
CA ALA A 625 -8.22 -2.86 -2.32
C ALA A 625 -9.40 -3.09 -1.36
N GLU A 626 -10.63 -3.05 -1.89
CA GLU A 626 -11.86 -3.10 -1.09
C GLU A 626 -12.19 -4.51 -0.58
N VAL A 627 -11.63 -5.53 -1.22
CA VAL A 627 -11.90 -6.94 -0.93
C VAL A 627 -10.65 -7.70 -0.45
N THR A 628 -9.51 -7.03 -0.30
CA THR A 628 -8.26 -7.69 0.08
C THR A 628 -8.21 -8.00 1.58
N VAL A 629 -7.87 -9.25 1.90
CA VAL A 629 -7.49 -9.70 3.24
C VAL A 629 -6.06 -10.23 3.18
N PRO A 630 -5.06 -9.52 3.74
CA PRO A 630 -3.66 -9.94 3.65
C PRO A 630 -3.43 -11.36 4.18
N GLY A 631 -2.77 -12.20 3.38
CA GLY A 631 -2.45 -13.58 3.71
C GLY A 631 -3.59 -14.58 3.59
N ALA A 632 -4.80 -14.15 3.17
CA ALA A 632 -5.95 -15.04 3.05
C ALA A 632 -5.65 -16.27 2.20
N LEU A 633 -4.97 -16.11 1.04
CA LEU A 633 -4.71 -17.22 0.12
C LEU A 633 -3.81 -18.31 0.70
N ARG A 634 -3.08 -18.05 1.79
CA ARG A 634 -2.34 -19.10 2.52
C ARG A 634 -3.27 -20.11 3.22
N PHE A 635 -4.54 -19.77 3.40
CA PHE A 635 -5.47 -20.54 4.24
C PHE A 635 -6.85 -20.76 3.60
N TYR A 636 -7.38 -19.80 2.85
CA TYR A 636 -8.69 -19.88 2.22
C TYR A 636 -8.84 -18.95 1.00
N ASP A 637 -9.93 -19.12 0.26
CA ASP A 637 -10.32 -18.27 -0.87
C ASP A 637 -11.85 -18.02 -0.81
N ILE A 638 -12.38 -17.10 -1.62
CA ILE A 638 -13.81 -16.77 -1.68
C ILE A 638 -14.69 -18.02 -1.94
N PRO A 639 -14.35 -18.94 -2.88
CA PRO A 639 -15.12 -20.17 -3.09
C PRO A 639 -15.19 -21.08 -1.86
N VAL A 640 -14.20 -21.02 -0.98
CA VAL A 640 -14.15 -21.80 0.26
C VAL A 640 -15.12 -21.22 1.28
N LEU A 641 -15.24 -19.89 1.36
CA LEU A 641 -16.25 -19.23 2.19
C LEU A 641 -17.66 -19.61 1.74
N VAL A 642 -17.91 -19.61 0.43
CA VAL A 642 -19.19 -20.04 -0.15
C VAL A 642 -19.55 -21.46 0.28
N LYS A 643 -18.60 -22.40 0.20
CA LYS A 643 -18.80 -23.78 0.66
C LYS A 643 -19.02 -23.89 2.17
N ALA A 644 -18.28 -23.11 2.97
CA ALA A 644 -18.35 -23.16 4.43
C ALA A 644 -19.70 -22.66 5.00
N VAL A 645 -20.54 -22.01 4.18
CA VAL A 645 -21.90 -21.63 4.57
C VAL A 645 -22.89 -22.82 4.48
N PHE A 646 -22.60 -23.84 3.68
CA PHE A 646 -23.41 -25.06 3.56
C PHE A 646 -23.69 -25.69 4.94
N PRO A 647 -24.91 -26.21 5.21
CA PRO A 647 -26.06 -26.42 4.32
C PRO A 647 -27.00 -25.21 4.16
N ARG A 648 -26.60 -24.01 4.60
CA ARG A 648 -27.41 -22.80 4.45
C ARG A 648 -27.40 -22.33 2.99
N SER A 649 -28.46 -21.65 2.57
CA SER A 649 -28.66 -21.29 1.15
C SER A 649 -27.77 -20.13 0.72
N VAL A 650 -27.12 -20.24 -0.44
CA VAL A 650 -26.33 -19.16 -1.05
C VAL A 650 -26.80 -18.96 -2.49
N GLU A 651 -27.29 -17.76 -2.80
CA GLU A 651 -27.62 -17.33 -4.15
C GLU A 651 -26.52 -16.38 -4.64
N ILE A 652 -25.96 -16.64 -5.82
CA ILE A 652 -24.90 -15.83 -6.44
C ILE A 652 -25.42 -15.32 -7.79
N LYS A 653 -25.50 -14.00 -7.95
CA LYS A 653 -26.02 -13.30 -9.12
C LYS A 653 -24.90 -12.50 -9.76
N ASN A 654 -24.75 -12.59 -11.08
CA ASN A 654 -23.73 -11.84 -11.81
C ASN A 654 -22.33 -11.90 -11.17
N PRO A 655 -21.80 -13.10 -10.84
CA PRO A 655 -20.45 -13.21 -10.30
C PRO A 655 -19.43 -12.53 -11.24
N THR A 656 -18.45 -11.79 -10.71
CA THR A 656 -17.51 -11.01 -11.52
C THR A 656 -16.08 -11.54 -11.49
N ASP A 657 -15.37 -11.40 -12.61
CA ASP A 657 -13.92 -11.58 -12.66
C ASP A 657 -13.19 -10.44 -11.92
N ALA A 658 -11.86 -10.51 -11.88
CA ALA A 658 -11.05 -9.49 -11.22
C ALA A 658 -11.13 -8.10 -11.90
N GLY A 659 -11.54 -8.03 -13.16
CA GLY A 659 -11.75 -6.79 -13.91
C GLY A 659 -13.14 -6.19 -13.70
N GLY A 660 -14.00 -6.84 -12.91
CA GLY A 660 -15.38 -6.43 -12.63
C GLY A 660 -16.39 -6.85 -13.70
N ASN A 661 -16.02 -7.73 -14.64
CA ASN A 661 -16.93 -8.19 -15.68
C ASN A 661 -17.72 -9.43 -15.21
N PRO A 662 -19.03 -9.50 -15.46
CA PRO A 662 -19.80 -10.72 -15.18
C PRO A 662 -19.23 -11.93 -15.91
N ILE A 663 -19.14 -13.07 -15.22
CA ILE A 663 -18.66 -14.33 -15.81
C ILE A 663 -19.78 -15.37 -15.93
N SER A 664 -19.61 -16.32 -16.83
CA SER A 664 -20.58 -17.41 -17.00
C SER A 664 -20.58 -18.36 -15.79
N ILE A 665 -21.72 -19.04 -15.58
CA ILE A 665 -21.85 -20.10 -14.55
C ILE A 665 -20.79 -21.19 -14.74
N ASN A 666 -20.46 -21.54 -15.98
CA ASN A 666 -19.47 -22.55 -16.29
C ASN A 666 -18.05 -22.11 -15.90
N GLU A 667 -17.71 -20.84 -16.08
CA GLU A 667 -16.45 -20.28 -15.60
C GLU A 667 -16.40 -20.21 -14.08
N PHE A 668 -17.48 -19.76 -13.43
CA PHE A 668 -17.59 -19.75 -11.97
C PHE A 668 -17.35 -21.14 -11.38
N ARG A 669 -17.97 -22.19 -11.95
CA ARG A 669 -17.79 -23.58 -11.52
C ARG A 669 -16.32 -24.05 -11.57
N LYS A 670 -15.47 -23.46 -12.42
CA LYS A 670 -14.03 -23.80 -12.44
C LYS A 670 -13.32 -23.39 -11.14
N PHE A 671 -13.79 -22.34 -10.46
CA PHE A 671 -13.22 -21.86 -9.20
C PHE A 671 -13.77 -22.60 -7.97
N VAL A 672 -15.05 -22.96 -7.99
CA VAL A 672 -15.73 -23.56 -6.83
C VAL A 672 -15.71 -25.09 -6.86
N GLY A 673 -15.51 -25.72 -8.02
CA GLY A 673 -15.58 -27.17 -8.16
C GLY A 673 -17.02 -27.69 -8.08
N LYS A 674 -17.25 -28.83 -7.42
CA LYS A 674 -18.61 -29.35 -7.19
C LYS A 674 -19.37 -28.42 -6.25
N ILE A 675 -20.55 -28.00 -6.68
CA ILE A 675 -21.40 -27.03 -5.99
C ILE A 675 -22.60 -27.78 -5.39
N PRO A 676 -22.83 -27.70 -4.07
CA PRO A 676 -24.02 -28.26 -3.44
C PRO A 676 -25.33 -27.69 -4.02
N ASN A 677 -26.41 -28.48 -4.04
CA ASN A 677 -27.68 -28.13 -4.69
C ASN A 677 -28.39 -26.87 -4.15
N ASN A 678 -28.08 -26.49 -2.91
CA ASN A 678 -28.58 -25.29 -2.22
C ASN A 678 -27.75 -24.02 -2.50
N ILE A 679 -26.69 -24.13 -3.31
CA ILE A 679 -25.95 -22.99 -3.85
C ILE A 679 -26.43 -22.77 -5.29
N LYS A 680 -27.14 -21.67 -5.51
CA LYS A 680 -27.69 -21.29 -6.81
C LYS A 680 -26.83 -20.21 -7.43
N ILE A 681 -26.51 -20.36 -8.71
CA ILE A 681 -25.79 -19.35 -9.48
C ILE A 681 -26.65 -18.96 -10.65
N MET A 682 -26.86 -17.66 -10.83
CA MET A 682 -27.73 -17.09 -11.83
C MET A 682 -27.01 -15.93 -12.54
N PRO A 683 -27.29 -15.73 -13.85
CA PRO A 683 -26.95 -14.49 -14.52
C PRO A 683 -27.79 -13.32 -13.97
#